data_AF-A0A507C2P5-F1
#
_entry.id   AF-A0A507C2P5-F1
#
_cell.length_a   1.000
_cell.length_b   1.000
_cell.length_c   1.000
_cell.angle_alpha   90.00
_cell.angle_beta   90.00
_cell.angle_gamma   90.00
#
_symmetry.space_group_name_H-M   'P 1'
#
loop_
_entity.id
_entity.type
_entity.pdbx_description
1 polymer ?
#
loop_
_entity_poly.entity_id
_entity_poly.type
_entity_poly.pdbx_seq_one_letter_code
_entity_poly.pdbx_strand_id
1 'polypeptide(L)'
;MCGIFGYLNYLVDRDRKYILEALLNGLARLEYRGYDSAGLCVDGDEGGIMLFREVGKVAALRKKIDDAHPKQHQFTVGSGMAHTRWATHGPPSVRNCHPHSSDATNEFMVVHNGIITNYKDIKIFLERRYGANAFTSETDTECVAKLCKYVYDQQKNAGQDISFTKLVKAVCAQLEGAYAFIFKSTHFPGELVAARRGSPLLVGVKTTRKLKVDFVDVEVEEIGNVESQSNGFLGADAPRLRRTQSRAFMTEDGVPEPIEFLLASDASAIIEHTKRVLYLEDDDIAHIHDGELQIHRLRRDDTMSSIRPLVELEQELEAIQKGSFAHFMQKEIFEQPESVVNTMRGRVNFDTYRVVLGGLRSQLTNIRRSRRIIFVACGTSFHSCVATRSLFAELVEVPVSVELASAFLDEGLPVFRDDVCIFVSQSGETKDTLLALQYCKDRGALCLGVCNTVGSTISRETHCGVHINAGPEISVASTKAYTSQFIALTMIALQLSEDRLDKQARRMEIIDGLAALSGNIRKVLALEPEIKKIAADYGKNKDLILLARGYQGATALESALKIKEVSYIHAEAILAGELKHGPLALIEPNMPIIMIITKDKHYEDNMNAFKQVTARSGHPLLICSENDKNSEFQNYQALRVPSTVDALQAVLNIVPLQILSYHLATIKDINPDNPRNLASCHFIRFWEKGVQRLGVAIIPAASIIVCSPIQGDAKGFRVLMLKRNNRGPFGGLMVFPGGALDPADHSPEWLTILDNPISKALAFKVAAIREAFEECGLNVFKPDLKLPVNEIAQWRKSVHDDGTKLLEMAKTTGCVPDLNRLGLYSNWITPAVESKRFDTWFYVGYIEELSALGYKHNHLNLQKFREFVAGFQSAYRVPRLFLTMGLLGGKRYSGRCPVSKKLNNMLTIFSAANTSL
;
A
#
# COMPACT_ATOMS: atom_id res chain seq x y z
N MET A 1 11.10 -3.84 -1.28
CA MET A 1 10.75 -3.68 0.16
C MET A 1 11.96 -3.17 0.92
N CYS A 2 11.85 -2.38 1.97
CA CYS A 2 13.03 -2.06 2.78
C CYS A 2 13.36 -3.22 3.75
N GLY A 3 14.56 -3.23 4.34
CA GLY A 3 14.98 -4.18 5.37
C GLY A 3 15.19 -3.47 6.71
N ILE A 4 14.59 -3.99 7.78
CA ILE A 4 14.86 -3.58 9.16
C ILE A 4 15.59 -4.70 9.87
N PHE A 5 16.65 -4.35 10.61
CA PHE A 5 17.31 -5.24 11.55
C PHE A 5 17.67 -4.50 12.85
N GLY A 6 17.40 -5.10 13.99
CA GLY A 6 17.74 -4.59 15.31
C GLY A 6 18.38 -5.68 16.15
N TYR A 7 19.33 -5.32 16.99
CA TYR A 7 20.05 -6.23 17.86
C TYR A 7 20.13 -5.63 19.26
N LEU A 8 19.80 -6.43 20.27
CA LEU A 8 19.93 -6.08 21.68
C LEU A 8 20.53 -7.25 22.44
N ASN A 9 21.63 -7.00 23.14
CA ASN A 9 22.22 -7.94 24.09
C ASN A 9 21.95 -7.46 25.52
N TYR A 10 21.50 -8.36 26.38
CA TYR A 10 21.24 -8.09 27.80
C TYR A 10 21.97 -9.11 28.67
N LEU A 11 22.84 -8.63 29.58
CA LEU A 11 23.73 -9.45 30.41
C LEU A 11 24.61 -10.43 29.61
N VAL A 12 24.90 -10.09 28.35
CA VAL A 12 25.81 -10.81 27.47
C VAL A 12 26.84 -9.80 26.99
N ASP A 13 28.07 -9.94 27.47
CA ASP A 13 29.14 -9.02 27.10
C ASP A 13 29.47 -9.14 25.61
N ARG A 14 29.29 -8.03 24.88
CA ARG A 14 29.57 -7.93 23.45
C ARG A 14 30.39 -6.69 23.15
N ASP A 15 31.42 -6.86 22.34
CA ASP A 15 32.18 -5.72 21.84
C ASP A 15 31.40 -4.96 20.76
N ARG A 16 31.63 -3.66 20.66
CA ARG A 16 31.07 -2.82 19.58
C ARG A 16 31.28 -3.43 18.20
N LYS A 17 32.46 -4.00 17.96
CA LYS A 17 32.80 -4.65 16.68
C LYS A 17 31.82 -5.79 16.36
N TYR A 18 31.50 -6.63 17.34
CA TYR A 18 30.55 -7.71 17.18
C TYR A 18 29.14 -7.18 16.88
N ILE A 19 28.70 -6.13 17.60
CA ILE A 19 27.38 -5.51 17.36
C ILE A 19 27.30 -4.93 15.93
N LEU A 20 28.34 -4.23 15.48
CA LEU A 20 28.42 -3.69 14.12
C LEU A 20 28.41 -4.80 13.07
N GLU A 21 29.18 -5.87 13.27
CA GLU A 21 29.21 -7.02 12.37
C GLU A 21 27.86 -7.74 12.31
N ALA A 22 27.19 -7.95 13.45
CA ALA A 22 25.85 -8.54 13.51
C ALA A 22 24.83 -7.70 12.74
N LEU A 23 24.83 -6.37 12.94
CA LEU A 23 23.96 -5.46 12.20
C LEU A 23 24.25 -5.48 10.69
N LEU A 24 25.53 -5.45 10.29
CA LEU A 24 25.93 -5.50 8.87
C LEU A 24 25.58 -6.81 8.21
N ASN A 25 25.75 -7.94 8.90
CA ASN A 25 25.39 -9.26 8.40
C ASN A 25 23.87 -9.38 8.25
N GLY A 26 23.10 -8.94 9.26
CA GLY A 26 21.65 -8.84 9.18
C GLY A 26 21.18 -8.00 7.98
N LEU A 27 21.81 -6.84 7.72
CA LEU A 27 21.52 -6.05 6.52
C LEU A 27 21.88 -6.75 5.21
N ALA A 28 23.02 -7.46 5.17
CA ALA A 28 23.41 -8.20 3.98
C ALA A 28 22.40 -9.31 3.63
N ARG A 29 21.77 -9.94 4.63
CA ARG A 29 20.66 -10.88 4.42
C ARG A 29 19.40 -10.22 3.88
N LEU A 30 19.20 -8.93 4.15
CA LEU A 30 18.02 -8.16 3.72
C LEU A 30 18.27 -7.32 2.45
N GLU A 31 19.47 -7.35 1.87
CA GLU A 31 19.85 -6.51 0.72
C GLU A 31 18.99 -6.79 -0.52
N TYR A 32 18.54 -8.03 -0.72
CA TYR A 32 17.64 -8.41 -1.82
C TYR A 32 16.26 -7.71 -1.76
N ARG A 33 15.87 -7.20 -0.58
CA ARG A 33 14.63 -6.44 -0.42
C ARG A 33 14.82 -5.02 -0.95
N GLY A 34 15.97 -4.38 -0.68
CA GLY A 34 16.30 -3.02 -1.10
C GLY A 34 17.78 -2.67 -0.88
N TYR A 35 18.36 -1.90 -1.81
CA TYR A 35 19.81 -1.68 -1.90
C TYR A 35 20.19 -0.27 -2.43
N ASP A 36 19.25 0.68 -2.46
CA ASP A 36 19.56 2.04 -2.92
C ASP A 36 20.44 2.78 -1.90
N SER A 37 20.28 2.45 -0.63
CA SER A 37 21.06 3.01 0.47
C SER A 37 20.94 2.16 1.74
N ALA A 38 21.90 2.30 2.66
CA ALA A 38 21.88 1.61 3.94
C ALA A 38 22.43 2.50 5.06
N GLY A 39 22.04 2.19 6.30
CA GLY A 39 22.59 2.84 7.48
C GLY A 39 22.31 2.06 8.76
N LEU A 40 23.04 2.41 9.81
CA LEU A 40 22.89 1.82 11.14
C LEU A 40 23.27 2.81 12.23
N CYS A 41 22.81 2.55 13.45
CA CYS A 41 23.26 3.26 14.64
C CYS A 41 23.49 2.31 15.82
N VAL A 42 24.47 2.67 16.63
CA VAL A 42 24.91 1.96 17.86
C VAL A 42 25.23 2.96 18.97
N ASP A 43 25.38 2.46 20.19
CA ASP A 43 25.80 3.26 21.34
C ASP A 43 27.25 3.77 21.18
N GLY A 44 27.43 5.07 21.39
CA GLY A 44 28.71 5.79 21.33
C GLY A 44 29.53 5.70 22.61
N ASP A 45 30.67 6.41 22.67
CA ASP A 45 31.63 6.31 23.78
C ASP A 45 31.20 7.05 25.05
N GLU A 46 30.37 8.11 24.92
CA GLU A 46 29.96 8.99 26.04
C GLU A 46 28.43 8.98 26.26
N GLY A 47 27.76 7.85 26.02
CA GLY A 47 26.29 7.73 26.15
C GLY A 47 25.48 8.41 25.03
N GLY A 48 26.14 8.91 23.99
CA GLY A 48 25.51 9.37 22.75
C GLY A 48 25.27 8.25 21.73
N ILE A 49 24.70 8.58 20.56
CA ILE A 49 24.47 7.62 19.48
C ILE A 49 25.45 7.86 18.32
N MET A 50 26.10 6.79 17.87
CA MET A 50 26.94 6.79 16.67
C MET A 50 26.11 6.37 15.45
N LEU A 51 26.09 7.19 14.40
CA LEU A 51 25.26 7.00 13.22
C LEU A 51 26.12 6.88 11.94
N PHE A 52 25.93 5.80 11.20
CA PHE A 52 26.56 5.59 9.88
C PHE A 52 25.48 5.46 8.82
N ARG A 53 25.62 6.23 7.73
CA ARG A 53 24.70 6.22 6.58
C ARG A 53 25.48 6.35 5.30
N GLU A 54 25.15 5.55 4.30
CA GLU A 54 25.82 5.55 3.00
C GLU A 54 24.83 5.27 1.86
N VAL A 55 25.11 5.82 0.67
CA VAL A 55 24.33 5.55 -0.53
C VAL A 55 24.90 4.33 -1.25
N GLY A 56 24.01 3.46 -1.75
CA GLY A 56 24.37 2.20 -2.40
C GLY A 56 24.24 0.99 -1.48
N LYS A 57 24.94 -0.09 -1.88
CA LYS A 57 24.88 -1.41 -1.27
C LYS A 57 25.49 -1.46 0.13
N VAL A 58 25.16 -2.50 0.90
CA VAL A 58 25.65 -2.72 2.27
C VAL A 58 27.18 -2.80 2.32
N ALA A 59 27.83 -3.26 1.24
CA ALA A 59 29.29 -3.27 1.12
C ALA A 59 29.92 -1.87 1.22
N ALA A 60 29.26 -0.83 0.70
CA ALA A 60 29.74 0.55 0.80
C ALA A 60 29.66 1.06 2.25
N LEU A 61 28.58 0.73 2.96
CA LEU A 61 28.43 1.03 4.39
C LEU A 61 29.48 0.32 5.23
N ARG A 62 29.78 -0.96 4.93
CA ARG A 62 30.84 -1.73 5.61
C ARG A 62 32.19 -1.03 5.47
N LYS A 63 32.57 -0.65 4.25
CA LYS A 63 33.82 0.07 3.99
C LYS A 63 33.90 1.38 4.80
N LYS A 64 32.80 2.15 4.87
CA LYS A 64 32.76 3.39 5.65
C LYS A 64 33.01 3.19 7.14
N ILE A 65 32.48 2.10 7.70
CA ILE A 65 32.66 1.77 9.12
C ILE A 65 34.09 1.32 9.37
N ASP A 66 34.65 0.51 8.46
CA ASP A 66 36.04 0.07 8.52
C ASP A 66 36.98 1.29 8.46
N ASP A 67 36.74 2.24 7.54
CA ASP A 67 37.52 3.47 7.41
C ASP A 67 37.43 4.37 8.66
N ALA A 68 36.27 4.41 9.32
CA ALA A 68 36.04 5.22 10.52
C ALA A 68 36.73 4.69 11.79
N HIS A 69 37.15 3.41 11.81
CA HIS A 69 37.84 2.76 12.93
C HIS A 69 37.24 3.09 14.31
N PRO A 70 35.95 2.77 14.56
CA PRO A 70 35.30 3.09 15.83
C PRO A 70 36.05 2.41 17.00
N LYS A 71 36.25 3.14 18.10
CA LYS A 71 36.91 2.61 19.30
C LYS A 71 36.20 1.36 19.78
N GLN A 72 36.97 0.39 20.28
CA GLN A 72 36.39 -0.79 20.91
C GLN A 72 35.87 -0.41 22.30
N HIS A 73 34.64 -0.80 22.57
CA HIS A 73 33.99 -0.69 23.86
C HIS A 73 33.16 -1.96 24.08
N GLN A 74 33.17 -2.48 25.30
CA GLN A 74 32.46 -3.69 25.67
C GLN A 74 31.14 -3.29 26.33
N PHE A 75 30.04 -3.85 25.83
CA PHE A 75 28.69 -3.58 26.31
C PHE A 75 28.11 -4.83 26.96
N THR A 76 27.81 -4.75 28.26
CA THR A 76 27.01 -5.76 28.97
C THR A 76 25.53 -5.67 28.57
N VAL A 77 25.05 -4.44 28.38
CA VAL A 77 23.78 -4.13 27.72
C VAL A 77 24.06 -3.19 26.57
N GLY A 78 23.76 -3.63 25.36
CA GLY A 78 23.98 -2.85 24.14
C GLY A 78 22.78 -2.98 23.22
N SER A 79 22.42 -1.89 22.53
CA SER A 79 21.39 -1.97 21.50
C SER A 79 21.79 -1.22 20.23
N GLY A 80 21.37 -1.76 19.10
CA GLY A 80 21.65 -1.18 17.79
C GLY A 80 20.53 -1.48 16.81
N MET A 81 20.43 -0.66 15.78
CA MET A 81 19.49 -0.88 14.69
C MET A 81 20.08 -0.45 13.36
N ALA A 82 19.59 -1.07 12.32
CA ALA A 82 20.10 -0.98 10.97
C ALA A 82 18.95 -1.04 9.97
N HIS A 83 19.16 -0.41 8.82
CA HIS A 83 18.16 -0.33 7.76
C HIS A 83 18.78 -0.39 6.36
N THR A 84 18.15 -1.14 5.47
CA THR A 84 18.34 -1.04 4.02
C THR A 84 17.12 -0.40 3.37
N ARG A 85 17.33 0.61 2.55
CA ARG A 85 16.26 1.44 1.99
C ARG A 85 16.13 1.24 0.50
N TRP A 86 14.88 1.06 0.09
CA TRP A 86 14.36 1.30 -1.25
C TRP A 86 13.68 2.65 -1.27
N ALA A 87 14.11 3.59 -2.10
CA ALA A 87 13.60 4.95 -2.08
C ALA A 87 12.18 5.06 -2.68
N THR A 88 11.18 5.42 -1.85
CA THR A 88 9.81 5.75 -2.28
C THR A 88 9.54 7.26 -2.29
N HIS A 89 10.00 7.97 -1.25
CA HIS A 89 9.91 9.42 -1.12
C HIS A 89 11.30 10.04 -1.05
N GLY A 90 11.60 10.98 -1.93
CA GLY A 90 12.91 11.63 -2.01
C GLY A 90 14.00 10.74 -2.64
N PRO A 91 14.98 11.34 -3.33
CA PRO A 91 16.02 10.58 -4.03
C PRO A 91 16.94 9.82 -3.06
N PRO A 92 17.59 8.72 -3.49
CA PRO A 92 18.65 8.08 -2.73
C PRO A 92 19.76 9.10 -2.39
N SER A 93 19.87 9.45 -1.11
CA SER A 93 20.88 10.39 -0.61
C SER A 93 21.17 10.08 0.85
N VAL A 94 22.38 10.42 1.33
CA VAL A 94 22.78 10.18 2.73
C VAL A 94 21.79 10.79 3.73
N ARG A 95 21.15 11.92 3.37
CA ARG A 95 20.15 12.61 4.20
C ARG A 95 18.85 11.82 4.33
N ASN A 96 18.44 11.12 3.27
CA ASN A 96 17.23 10.30 3.22
C ASN A 96 17.47 8.86 3.68
N CYS A 97 18.71 8.48 3.99
CA CYS A 97 19.03 7.18 4.57
C CYS A 97 18.53 7.10 6.02
N HIS A 98 17.95 5.97 6.37
CA HIS A 98 17.64 5.61 7.75
C HIS A 98 18.93 5.11 8.45
N PRO A 99 19.01 5.12 9.79
CA PRO A 99 18.04 5.67 10.75
C PRO A 99 17.87 7.20 10.68
N HIS A 100 16.65 7.68 10.95
CA HIS A 100 16.36 9.11 11.10
C HIS A 100 16.43 9.56 12.54
N SER A 101 16.93 10.77 12.73
CA SER A 101 17.10 11.41 14.04
C SER A 101 16.05 12.49 14.29
N SER A 102 15.64 12.65 15.55
CA SER A 102 14.80 13.75 16.01
C SER A 102 15.49 15.12 16.01
N ASP A 103 16.82 15.19 16.11
CA ASP A 103 17.56 16.43 16.37
C ASP A 103 19.07 16.25 16.17
N ALA A 104 19.85 17.32 16.30
CA ALA A 104 21.30 17.28 16.09
C ALA A 104 22.03 16.42 17.15
N THR A 105 21.41 16.21 18.31
CA THR A 105 21.91 15.42 19.44
C THR A 105 21.49 13.96 19.40
N ASN A 106 20.66 13.55 18.42
CA ASN A 106 20.18 12.18 18.24
C ASN A 106 19.44 11.62 19.46
N GLU A 107 18.53 12.39 20.06
CA GLU A 107 17.78 11.94 21.24
C GLU A 107 16.84 10.77 20.95
N PHE A 108 16.19 10.78 19.80
CA PHE A 108 15.34 9.69 19.31
C PHE A 108 15.74 9.32 17.90
N MET A 109 15.88 8.02 17.70
CA MET A 109 16.28 7.42 16.44
C MET A 109 15.22 6.42 15.98
N VAL A 110 14.91 6.43 14.68
CA VAL A 110 13.86 5.59 14.10
C VAL A 110 14.31 4.97 12.78
N VAL A 111 14.06 3.67 12.63
CA VAL A 111 14.05 2.98 11.32
C VAL A 111 12.63 2.59 10.96
N HIS A 112 12.28 2.67 9.68
CA HIS A 112 10.91 2.53 9.20
C HIS A 112 10.82 1.74 7.89
N ASN A 113 9.89 0.80 7.83
CA ASN A 113 9.44 0.13 6.61
C ASN A 113 7.97 0.44 6.40
N GLY A 114 7.63 1.04 5.26
CA GLY A 114 6.25 1.41 4.96
C GLY A 114 6.12 2.84 4.48
N ILE A 115 4.92 3.39 4.58
CA ILE A 115 4.58 4.77 4.19
C ILE A 115 3.60 5.34 5.21
N ILE A 116 3.94 6.54 5.70
CA ILE A 116 3.05 7.34 6.54
C ILE A 116 2.22 8.25 5.64
N THR A 117 0.92 7.96 5.53
CA THR A 117 0.05 8.65 4.55
C THR A 117 -0.27 10.08 4.95
N ASN A 118 -0.36 10.36 6.25
CA ASN A 118 -0.64 11.69 6.81
C ASN A 118 0.62 12.49 7.18
N TYR A 119 1.81 12.11 6.66
CA TYR A 119 3.07 12.78 7.02
C TYR A 119 3.08 14.28 6.69
N LYS A 120 2.36 14.71 5.64
CA LYS A 120 2.28 16.13 5.25
C LYS A 120 1.62 16.98 6.34
N ASP A 121 0.57 16.47 6.95
CA ASP A 121 -0.16 17.17 8.02
C ASP A 121 0.71 17.25 9.29
N ILE A 122 1.37 16.14 9.63
CA ILE A 122 2.33 16.08 10.74
C ILE A 122 3.50 17.04 10.50
N LYS A 123 4.04 17.08 9.28
CA LYS A 123 5.13 17.97 8.90
C LYS A 123 4.75 19.44 9.08
N ILE A 124 3.60 19.85 8.55
CA ILE A 124 3.10 21.23 8.69
C ILE A 124 2.90 21.58 10.18
N PHE A 125 2.37 20.66 10.97
CA PHE A 125 2.18 20.85 12.40
C PHE A 125 3.51 21.06 13.14
N LEU A 126 4.51 20.22 12.87
CA LEU A 126 5.83 20.29 13.50
C LEU A 126 6.63 21.51 13.02
N GLU A 127 6.55 21.88 11.74
CA GLU A 127 7.18 23.10 11.20
C GLU A 127 6.64 24.37 11.86
N ARG A 128 5.35 24.41 12.21
CA ARG A 128 4.78 25.55 12.97
C ARG A 128 5.33 25.65 14.39
N ARG A 129 5.76 24.53 14.99
CA ARG A 129 6.26 24.48 16.37
C ARG A 129 7.77 24.67 16.46
N TYR A 130 8.53 24.01 15.59
CA TYR A 130 10.00 24.02 15.58
C TYR A 130 10.60 25.00 14.55
N GLY A 131 9.77 25.61 13.69
CA GLY A 131 10.20 26.53 12.63
C GLY A 131 10.31 25.85 11.26
N ALA A 132 10.36 26.67 10.20
CA ALA A 132 10.34 26.20 8.80
C ALA A 132 11.57 25.36 8.38
N ASN A 133 12.67 25.42 9.14
CA ASN A 133 13.91 24.68 8.86
C ASN A 133 14.12 23.47 9.80
N ALA A 134 13.08 22.99 10.46
CA ALA A 134 13.19 21.90 11.44
C ALA A 134 13.49 20.52 10.82
N PHE A 135 13.21 20.36 9.53
CA PHE A 135 13.38 19.12 8.76
C PHE A 135 14.61 19.16 7.87
N THR A 136 15.33 18.05 7.81
CA THR A 136 16.58 17.90 7.06
C THR A 136 16.46 16.98 5.84
N SER A 137 15.43 16.14 5.82
CA SER A 137 15.15 15.15 4.79
C SER A 137 13.78 15.39 4.13
N GLU A 138 13.56 14.71 3.01
CA GLU A 138 12.28 14.71 2.29
C GLU A 138 11.42 13.48 2.66
N THR A 139 11.86 12.71 3.65
CA THR A 139 11.22 11.46 4.03
C THR A 139 10.04 11.69 4.96
N ASP A 140 9.06 10.81 4.86
CA ASP A 140 7.96 10.68 5.82
C ASP A 140 8.46 10.20 7.20
N THR A 141 9.50 9.36 7.23
CA THR A 141 10.09 8.81 8.46
C THR A 141 10.62 9.88 9.43
N GLU A 142 11.24 10.96 8.94
CA GLU A 142 11.75 12.02 9.82
C GLU A 142 10.62 12.68 10.63
N CYS A 143 9.41 12.76 10.08
CA CYS A 143 8.24 13.27 10.80
C CYS A 143 7.95 12.46 12.06
N VAL A 144 8.19 11.14 12.02
CA VAL A 144 7.97 10.24 13.15
C VAL A 144 9.00 10.49 14.25
N ALA A 145 10.28 10.59 13.90
CA ALA A 145 11.35 10.88 14.88
C ALA A 145 11.14 12.23 15.58
N LYS A 146 10.76 13.26 14.81
CA LYS A 146 10.45 14.60 15.33
C LYS A 146 9.18 14.59 16.21
N LEU A 147 8.18 13.80 15.84
CA LEU A 147 6.95 13.65 16.63
C LEU A 147 7.22 12.95 17.97
N CYS A 148 8.12 11.96 18.03
CA CYS A 148 8.56 11.35 19.30
C CYS A 148 9.14 12.39 20.25
N LYS A 149 10.06 13.23 19.76
CA LYS A 149 10.63 14.31 20.57
C LYS A 149 9.57 15.29 21.04
N TYR A 150 8.64 15.68 20.17
CA TYR A 150 7.55 16.59 20.53
C TYR A 150 6.69 16.07 21.68
N VAL A 151 6.27 14.81 21.61
CA VAL A 151 5.44 14.21 22.66
C VAL A 151 6.24 14.07 23.97
N TYR A 152 7.52 13.71 23.89
CA TYR A 152 8.40 13.63 25.05
C TYR A 152 8.59 15.01 25.73
N ASP A 153 8.91 16.05 24.95
CA ASP A 153 9.09 17.41 25.45
C ASP A 153 7.81 17.94 26.12
N GLN A 154 6.63 17.66 25.55
CA GLN A 154 5.36 18.07 26.16
C GLN A 154 5.12 17.42 27.53
N GLN A 155 5.36 16.12 27.64
CA GLN A 155 5.14 15.39 28.89
C GLN A 155 6.15 15.78 29.96
N LYS A 156 7.41 15.98 29.56
CA LYS A 156 8.46 16.48 30.45
C LYS A 156 8.15 17.88 30.96
N ASN A 157 7.64 18.77 30.11
CA ASN A 157 7.19 20.11 30.51
C ASN A 157 5.96 20.08 31.42
N ALA A 158 5.13 19.04 31.33
CA ALA A 158 4.01 18.80 32.24
C ALA A 158 4.43 18.14 33.57
N GLY A 159 5.74 17.85 33.76
CA GLY A 159 6.27 17.22 34.97
C GLY A 159 5.92 15.74 35.11
N GLN A 160 5.59 15.05 34.01
CA GLN A 160 5.24 13.63 34.03
C GLN A 160 6.39 12.78 33.46
N ASP A 161 6.81 11.76 34.22
CA ASP A 161 7.70 10.71 33.72
C ASP A 161 6.91 9.76 32.83
N ILE A 162 7.32 9.65 31.57
CA ILE A 162 6.68 8.78 30.57
C ILE A 162 7.56 7.56 30.29
N SER A 163 6.98 6.36 30.28
CA SER A 163 7.68 5.17 29.81
C SER A 163 7.82 5.18 28.29
N PHE A 164 8.85 4.51 27.77
CA PHE A 164 9.11 4.50 26.34
C PHE A 164 7.92 3.93 25.53
N THR A 165 7.27 2.88 26.03
CA THR A 165 6.06 2.31 25.43
C THR A 165 4.91 3.31 25.35
N LYS A 166 4.65 4.10 26.40
CA LYS A 166 3.58 5.09 26.41
C LYS A 166 3.84 6.22 25.40
N LEU A 167 5.11 6.62 25.27
CA LEU A 167 5.53 7.59 24.27
C LEU A 167 5.25 7.06 22.85
N VAL A 168 5.69 5.84 22.54
CA VAL A 168 5.49 5.23 21.21
C VAL A 168 4.01 4.97 20.93
N LYS A 169 3.22 4.53 21.93
CA LYS A 169 1.76 4.42 21.83
C LYS A 169 1.12 5.74 21.38
N ALA A 170 1.48 6.85 22.03
CA ALA A 170 0.97 8.18 21.69
C ALA A 170 1.37 8.60 20.28
N VAL A 171 2.59 8.28 19.84
CA VAL A 171 3.06 8.53 18.47
C VAL A 171 2.26 7.71 17.47
N CYS A 172 2.19 6.39 17.63
CA CYS A 172 1.47 5.47 16.74
C CYS A 172 -0.01 5.82 16.58
N ALA A 173 -0.64 6.37 17.63
CA ALA A 173 -2.02 6.85 17.58
C ALA A 173 -2.25 8.02 16.61
N GLN A 174 -1.22 8.81 16.30
CA GLN A 174 -1.28 9.93 15.36
C GLN A 174 -0.88 9.53 13.92
N LEU A 175 -0.31 8.33 13.73
CA LEU A 175 0.20 7.90 12.43
C LEU A 175 -0.86 7.16 11.61
N GLU A 176 -0.98 7.53 10.35
CA GLU A 176 -1.79 6.84 9.34
C GLU A 176 -0.91 6.15 8.30
N GLY A 177 -1.40 5.04 7.72
CA GLY A 177 -0.67 4.24 6.73
C GLY A 177 -0.23 2.87 7.25
N ALA A 178 0.69 2.23 6.50
CA ALA A 178 1.33 0.98 6.90
C ALA A 178 2.77 1.23 7.28
N TYR A 179 3.21 0.69 8.40
CA TYR A 179 4.54 0.89 8.93
C TYR A 179 5.01 -0.31 9.76
N ALA A 180 6.32 -0.49 9.83
CA ALA A 180 7.03 -1.22 10.87
C ALA A 180 8.18 -0.34 11.33
N PHE A 181 8.33 -0.19 12.63
CA PHE A 181 9.31 0.69 13.26
C PHE A 181 10.17 -0.05 14.26
N ILE A 182 11.41 0.42 14.42
CA ILE A 182 12.20 0.24 15.64
C ILE A 182 12.62 1.63 16.12
N PHE A 183 12.38 1.90 17.40
CA PHE A 183 12.72 3.12 18.10
C PHE A 183 13.86 2.85 19.08
N LYS A 184 14.84 3.76 19.12
CA LYS A 184 15.92 3.81 20.11
C LYS A 184 16.04 5.25 20.62
N SER A 185 16.41 5.43 21.88
CA SER A 185 16.59 6.76 22.47
C SER A 185 17.77 6.80 23.43
N THR A 186 18.37 7.98 23.59
CA THR A 186 19.36 8.25 24.66
C THR A 186 18.72 8.42 26.04
N HIS A 187 17.42 8.77 26.10
CA HIS A 187 16.68 8.89 27.37
C HIS A 187 16.29 7.53 27.96
N PHE A 188 16.24 6.49 27.12
CA PHE A 188 15.89 5.11 27.50
C PHE A 188 17.02 4.15 27.07
N PRO A 189 18.20 4.22 27.73
CA PRO A 189 19.36 3.41 27.36
C PRO A 189 19.09 1.92 27.58
N GLY A 190 19.55 1.07 26.64
CA GLY A 190 19.35 -0.38 26.72
C GLY A 190 17.93 -0.86 26.37
N GLU A 191 17.01 0.04 26.02
CA GLU A 191 15.65 -0.32 25.59
C GLU A 191 15.48 -0.24 24.06
N LEU A 192 14.60 -1.07 23.53
CA LEU A 192 14.10 -0.95 22.15
C LEU A 192 12.58 -1.09 22.15
N VAL A 193 11.91 -0.25 21.36
CA VAL A 193 10.47 -0.40 21.11
C VAL A 193 10.26 -0.63 19.62
N ALA A 194 9.49 -1.66 19.30
CA ALA A 194 9.08 -2.02 17.96
C ALA A 194 7.57 -1.92 17.82
N ALA A 195 7.10 -1.35 16.72
CA ALA A 195 5.67 -1.22 16.45
C ALA A 195 5.41 -1.57 15.00
N ARG A 196 4.30 -2.29 14.72
CA ARG A 196 3.91 -2.60 13.34
C ARG A 196 2.43 -2.39 13.09
N ARG A 197 2.12 -2.04 11.84
CA ARG A 197 0.78 -2.01 11.27
C ARG A 197 0.88 -2.20 9.77
N GLY A 198 0.49 -3.36 9.26
CA GLY A 198 0.53 -3.70 7.85
C GLY A 198 1.90 -4.15 7.33
N SER A 199 3.04 -3.73 7.89
CA SER A 199 4.36 -4.20 7.45
C SER A 199 4.90 -5.31 8.37
N PRO A 200 5.54 -6.37 7.84
CA PRO A 200 6.02 -7.48 8.65
C PRO A 200 7.17 -7.07 9.58
N LEU A 201 7.08 -7.54 10.82
CA LEU A 201 8.12 -7.39 11.86
C LEU A 201 8.03 -8.60 12.79
N LEU A 202 9.18 -9.18 13.14
CA LEU A 202 9.29 -10.35 14.01
C LEU A 202 10.47 -10.21 14.96
N VAL A 203 10.40 -10.94 16.09
CA VAL A 203 11.38 -10.93 17.17
C VAL A 203 12.00 -12.32 17.30
N GLY A 204 13.29 -12.45 17.02
CA GLY A 204 14.11 -13.61 17.33
C GLY A 204 14.59 -13.56 18.77
N VAL A 205 14.54 -14.70 19.45
CA VAL A 205 15.02 -14.85 20.83
C VAL A 205 16.15 -15.86 20.86
N LYS A 206 17.29 -15.46 21.43
CA LYS A 206 18.43 -16.35 21.66
C LYS A 206 18.79 -16.34 23.14
N THR A 207 18.64 -17.49 23.77
CA THR A 207 19.01 -17.75 25.17
C THR A 207 19.68 -19.12 25.26
N THR A 208 20.59 -19.27 26.21
CA THR A 208 21.26 -20.56 26.50
C THR A 208 20.38 -21.48 27.34
N ARG A 209 19.38 -20.94 28.02
CA ARG A 209 18.49 -21.67 28.93
C ARG A 209 17.09 -21.83 28.35
N LYS A 210 16.33 -22.80 28.87
CA LYS A 210 14.97 -23.05 28.41
C LYS A 210 14.04 -21.96 28.94
N LEU A 211 13.31 -21.31 28.02
CA LEU A 211 12.21 -20.40 28.37
C LEU A 211 11.11 -21.17 29.10
N LYS A 212 10.45 -20.50 30.04
CA LYS A 212 9.41 -21.11 30.88
C LYS A 212 8.12 -21.37 30.11
N VAL A 213 7.83 -20.51 29.14
CA VAL A 213 6.61 -20.52 28.34
C VAL A 213 6.94 -20.16 26.90
N ASP A 214 6.38 -20.90 25.94
CA ASP A 214 6.58 -20.66 24.51
C ASP A 214 5.59 -19.63 23.93
N PHE A 215 5.12 -18.68 24.75
CA PHE A 215 4.24 -17.61 24.31
C PHE A 215 4.35 -16.35 25.16
N VAL A 216 4.00 -15.21 24.57
CA VAL A 216 3.95 -13.90 25.23
C VAL A 216 2.52 -13.39 25.23
N ASP A 217 2.04 -12.93 26.40
CA ASP A 217 0.72 -12.33 26.54
C ASP A 217 0.70 -10.90 25.97
N VAL A 218 -0.40 -10.54 25.29
CA VAL A 218 -0.62 -9.20 24.76
C VAL A 218 -1.38 -8.37 25.78
N GLU A 219 -0.75 -7.30 26.25
CA GLU A 219 -1.33 -6.39 27.22
C GLU A 219 -2.20 -5.31 26.56
N VAL A 220 -3.41 -5.14 27.07
CA VAL A 220 -4.30 -4.05 26.69
C VAL A 220 -4.52 -3.16 27.91
N GLU A 221 -4.11 -1.89 27.84
CA GLU A 221 -4.45 -0.92 28.88
C GLU A 221 -5.92 -0.51 28.72
N GLU A 222 -6.77 -0.80 29.71
CA GLU A 222 -8.13 -0.26 29.76
C GLU A 222 -8.07 1.25 30.07
N ILE A 223 -8.49 2.07 29.09
CA ILE A 223 -8.75 3.50 29.30
C ILE A 223 -10.04 3.60 30.13
N GLY A 224 -9.99 3.37 31.44
CA GLY A 224 -11.24 3.29 32.20
C GLY A 224 -11.25 3.09 33.71
N ASN A 225 -10.14 3.23 34.45
CA ASN A 225 -10.20 3.22 35.92
C ASN A 225 -9.25 4.25 36.54
N VAL A 226 -9.69 5.51 36.55
CA VAL A 226 -9.11 6.59 37.39
C VAL A 226 -10.02 6.89 38.60
N GLU A 227 -11.15 6.21 38.77
CA GLU A 227 -12.06 6.45 39.91
C GLU A 227 -12.29 5.19 40.74
N SER A 228 -11.47 5.04 41.80
CA SER A 228 -11.85 4.45 43.10
C SER A 228 -10.60 4.30 44.00
N GLN A 229 -9.94 5.41 44.31
CA GLN A 229 -9.06 5.45 45.49
C GLN A 229 -9.93 5.70 46.72
N SER A 230 -10.49 4.63 47.29
CA SER A 230 -10.99 4.66 48.66
C SER A 230 -9.78 4.82 49.60
N ASN A 231 -9.78 5.90 50.36
CA ASN A 231 -8.84 6.20 51.44
C ASN A 231 -8.75 5.02 52.43
N GLY A 232 -7.73 4.18 52.25
CA GLY A 232 -7.25 3.22 53.23
C GLY A 232 -6.12 3.87 54.03
N PHE A 233 -6.49 4.37 55.20
CA PHE A 233 -5.61 4.93 56.22
C PHE A 233 -4.71 3.80 56.75
N LEU A 234 -3.43 3.70 56.33
CA LEU A 234 -2.29 3.07 57.04
C LEU A 234 -1.02 2.98 56.15
N GLY A 235 -0.01 3.80 56.47
CA GLY A 235 1.39 3.35 56.62
C GLY A 235 2.30 3.13 55.39
N ALA A 236 3.20 4.10 55.18
CA ALA A 236 4.62 4.00 54.80
C ALA A 236 5.04 3.48 53.40
N ASP A 237 5.96 4.26 52.81
CA ASP A 237 6.80 4.03 51.62
C ASP A 237 7.07 2.56 51.27
N ALA A 238 6.30 2.02 50.33
CA ALA A 238 6.66 0.83 49.56
C ALA A 238 6.93 1.25 48.10
N PRO A 239 8.04 0.83 47.48
CA PRO A 239 8.27 1.07 46.06
C PRO A 239 7.12 0.44 45.27
N ARG A 240 6.49 1.24 44.41
CA ARG A 240 5.37 0.84 43.55
C ARG A 240 5.81 -0.34 42.66
N LEU A 241 5.54 -1.57 43.10
CA LEU A 241 5.69 -2.79 42.30
C LEU A 241 4.83 -2.67 41.03
N ARG A 242 5.46 -2.53 39.86
CA ARG A 242 4.82 -2.71 38.55
C ARG A 242 4.34 -4.17 38.46
N ARG A 243 3.07 -4.40 38.74
CA ARG A 243 2.40 -5.70 38.60
C ARG A 243 2.09 -6.01 37.13
N THR A 244 3.10 -6.31 36.33
CA THR A 244 2.95 -7.07 35.07
C THR A 244 4.34 -7.35 34.50
N GLN A 245 4.88 -8.53 34.82
CA GLN A 245 6.12 -9.07 34.26
C GLN A 245 5.76 -10.13 33.22
N SER A 246 6.49 -10.18 32.11
CA SER A 246 6.29 -11.20 31.08
C SER A 246 6.69 -12.57 31.63
N ARG A 247 5.71 -13.44 31.91
CA ARG A 247 5.95 -14.80 32.48
C ARG A 247 6.91 -15.67 31.64
N ALA A 248 7.06 -15.36 30.36
CA ALA A 248 7.86 -16.14 29.40
C ALA A 248 9.38 -16.09 29.67
N PHE A 249 9.90 -14.99 30.22
CA PHE A 249 11.34 -14.74 30.37
C PHE A 249 11.82 -14.79 31.83
N MET A 250 10.99 -15.32 32.75
CA MET A 250 11.33 -15.47 34.17
C MET A 250 11.99 -16.82 34.48
N THR A 251 12.99 -16.81 35.35
CA THR A 251 13.52 -17.99 36.05
C THR A 251 12.70 -18.33 37.30
N GLU A 252 12.88 -19.56 37.83
CA GLU A 252 12.32 -19.95 39.14
C GLU A 252 12.84 -19.07 40.30
N ASP A 253 14.02 -18.44 40.14
CA ASP A 253 14.73 -17.69 41.18
C ASP A 253 14.63 -16.14 41.05
N GLY A 254 13.97 -15.61 39.99
CA GLY A 254 13.77 -14.16 39.82
C GLY A 254 15.03 -13.36 39.45
N VAL A 255 16.10 -14.01 39.00
CA VAL A 255 17.34 -13.35 38.54
C VAL A 255 17.27 -13.12 37.02
N PRO A 256 17.62 -11.92 36.51
CA PRO A 256 17.61 -11.63 35.07
C PRO A 256 18.64 -12.50 34.33
N GLU A 257 18.25 -13.09 33.20
CA GLU A 257 19.10 -14.02 32.45
C GLU A 257 19.84 -13.35 31.28
N PRO A 258 21.03 -13.88 30.91
CA PRO A 258 21.70 -13.50 29.67
C PRO A 258 20.85 -13.85 28.44
N ILE A 259 20.38 -12.83 27.72
CA ILE A 259 19.48 -13.00 26.57
C ILE A 259 19.83 -12.02 25.45
N GLU A 260 19.69 -12.49 24.21
CA GLU A 260 19.88 -11.68 23.01
C GLU A 260 18.55 -11.64 22.23
N PHE A 261 18.10 -10.42 21.91
CA PHE A 261 16.91 -10.18 21.11
C PHE A 261 17.31 -9.64 19.73
N LEU A 262 16.68 -10.20 18.70
CA LEU A 262 16.89 -9.80 17.32
C LEU A 262 15.55 -9.35 16.74
N LEU A 263 15.48 -8.16 16.19
CA LEU A 263 14.29 -7.64 15.53
C LEU A 263 14.54 -7.63 14.03
N ALA A 264 13.64 -8.18 13.23
CA ALA A 264 13.81 -8.14 11.78
C ALA A 264 12.48 -8.03 11.03
N SER A 265 12.53 -7.43 9.84
CA SER A 265 11.39 -7.45 8.91
C SER A 265 11.25 -8.77 8.13
N ASP A 266 12.27 -9.62 8.16
CA ASP A 266 12.29 -10.95 7.52
C ASP A 266 13.08 -11.95 8.38
N ALA A 267 12.66 -13.21 8.35
CA ALA A 267 13.28 -14.29 9.12
C ALA A 267 14.71 -14.63 8.65
N SER A 268 15.05 -14.31 7.40
CA SER A 268 16.37 -14.58 6.80
C SER A 268 17.52 -13.89 7.54
N ALA A 269 17.27 -12.77 8.21
CA ALA A 269 18.26 -12.07 9.01
C ALA A 269 18.41 -12.65 10.43
N ILE A 270 17.44 -13.44 10.90
CA ILE A 270 17.46 -14.00 12.27
C ILE A 270 17.99 -15.43 12.29
N ILE A 271 17.77 -16.19 11.21
CA ILE A 271 18.02 -17.64 11.18
C ILE A 271 19.48 -18.03 11.47
N GLU A 272 20.44 -17.14 11.20
CA GLU A 272 21.86 -17.38 11.53
C GLU A 272 22.16 -17.29 13.04
N HIS A 273 21.28 -16.64 13.80
CA HIS A 273 21.41 -16.47 15.24
C HIS A 273 20.49 -17.40 16.03
N THR A 274 19.24 -17.55 15.62
CA THR A 274 18.24 -18.38 16.31
C THR A 274 17.13 -18.84 15.36
N LYS A 275 16.58 -20.03 15.62
CA LYS A 275 15.39 -20.54 14.92
C LYS A 275 14.08 -20.15 15.62
N ARG A 276 14.15 -19.63 16.84
CA ARG A 276 12.97 -19.28 17.64
C ARG A 276 12.56 -17.84 17.37
N VAL A 277 11.38 -17.65 16.79
CA VAL A 277 10.87 -16.34 16.42
C VAL A 277 9.43 -16.13 16.88
N LEU A 278 9.10 -14.87 17.16
CA LEU A 278 7.77 -14.41 17.48
C LEU A 278 7.33 -13.44 16.39
N TYR A 279 6.21 -13.74 15.72
CA TYR A 279 5.62 -12.83 14.73
C TYR A 279 4.72 -11.83 15.42
N LEU A 280 5.02 -10.54 15.27
CA LEU A 280 4.12 -9.48 15.72
C LEU A 280 2.91 -9.41 14.76
N GLU A 281 1.76 -8.98 15.24
CA GLU A 281 0.58 -8.66 14.41
C GLU A 281 0.34 -7.15 14.36
N ASP A 282 -0.67 -6.74 13.60
CA ASP A 282 -0.97 -5.32 13.44
C ASP A 282 -1.42 -4.68 14.75
N ASP A 283 -0.95 -3.45 14.99
CA ASP A 283 -1.10 -2.67 16.23
C ASP A 283 -0.39 -3.25 17.47
N ASP A 284 0.41 -4.30 17.32
CA ASP A 284 1.31 -4.77 18.37
C ASP A 284 2.50 -3.81 18.53
N ILE A 285 2.78 -3.47 19.80
CA ILE A 285 3.92 -2.66 20.24
C ILE A 285 4.75 -3.52 21.18
N ALA A 286 5.86 -4.05 20.68
CA ALA A 286 6.83 -4.82 21.43
C ALA A 286 7.82 -3.88 22.14
N HIS A 287 7.91 -3.97 23.46
CA HIS A 287 8.86 -3.26 24.28
C HIS A 287 9.85 -4.25 24.88
N ILE A 288 11.15 -4.02 24.63
CA ILE A 288 12.24 -4.79 25.19
C ILE A 288 12.94 -3.92 26.22
N HIS A 289 12.87 -4.29 27.49
CA HIS A 289 13.50 -3.62 28.63
C HIS A 289 13.93 -4.65 29.67
N ASP A 290 15.04 -4.41 30.36
CA ASP A 290 15.55 -5.26 31.45
C ASP A 290 15.60 -6.78 31.14
N GLY A 291 15.85 -7.15 29.88
CA GLY A 291 15.89 -8.55 29.44
C GLY A 291 14.52 -9.20 29.23
N GLU A 292 13.43 -8.46 29.41
CA GLU A 292 12.06 -8.90 29.14
C GLU A 292 11.53 -8.36 27.81
N LEU A 293 10.70 -9.15 27.14
CA LEU A 293 9.89 -8.72 26.00
C LEU A 293 8.43 -8.64 26.43
N GLN A 294 7.85 -7.44 26.39
CA GLN A 294 6.44 -7.16 26.64
C GLN A 294 5.75 -6.73 25.34
N ILE A 295 4.54 -7.22 25.09
CA ILE A 295 3.76 -6.85 23.90
C ILE A 295 2.52 -6.12 24.36
N HIS A 296 2.33 -4.89 23.90
CA HIS A 296 1.16 -4.09 24.22
C HIS A 296 0.35 -3.79 22.96
N ARG A 297 -0.94 -3.52 23.14
CA ARG A 297 -1.84 -3.05 22.08
C ARG A 297 -2.58 -1.77 22.47
N LEU A 298 -2.87 -0.93 21.47
CA LEU A 298 -3.61 0.32 21.63
C LEU A 298 -5.13 0.14 21.78
N ARG A 299 -5.71 -0.87 21.12
CA ARG A 299 -7.17 -1.12 21.09
C ARG A 299 -7.45 -2.58 21.34
N ARG A 300 -8.52 -2.88 22.09
CA ARG A 300 -9.07 -4.23 22.18
C ARG A 300 -9.82 -4.52 20.89
N ASP A 301 -9.38 -5.54 20.16
CA ASP A 301 -10.12 -6.10 19.03
C ASP A 301 -10.41 -7.56 19.38
N ASP A 302 -11.69 -7.88 19.56
CA ASP A 302 -12.15 -9.21 20.00
C ASP A 302 -11.84 -10.31 18.97
N THR A 303 -11.43 -9.95 17.75
CA THR A 303 -11.08 -10.91 16.69
C THR A 303 -9.63 -11.38 16.73
N MET A 304 -8.74 -10.69 17.45
CA MET A 304 -7.30 -10.95 17.45
C MET A 304 -6.85 -11.70 18.70
N SER A 305 -5.93 -12.67 18.55
CA SER A 305 -5.40 -13.46 19.68
C SER A 305 -4.75 -12.57 20.75
N SER A 306 -5.04 -12.85 22.01
CA SER A 306 -4.39 -12.24 23.19
C SER A 306 -3.01 -12.81 23.48
N ILE A 307 -2.55 -13.80 22.71
CA ILE A 307 -1.30 -14.52 22.92
C ILE A 307 -0.50 -14.54 21.62
N ARG A 308 0.83 -14.44 21.75
CA ARG A 308 1.80 -14.58 20.65
C ARG A 308 2.67 -15.81 20.89
N PRO A 309 2.52 -16.88 20.09
CA PRO A 309 3.35 -18.06 20.23
C PRO A 309 4.77 -17.79 19.70
N LEU A 310 5.74 -18.40 20.37
CA LEU A 310 7.10 -18.57 19.87
C LEU A 310 7.08 -19.74 18.89
N VAL A 311 7.44 -19.49 17.64
CA VAL A 311 7.43 -20.47 16.55
C VAL A 311 8.88 -20.84 16.22
N GLU A 312 9.14 -22.13 16.03
CA GLU A 312 10.42 -22.59 15.51
C GLU A 312 10.39 -22.60 13.98
N LEU A 313 11.36 -21.92 13.37
CA LEU A 313 11.52 -21.87 11.93
C LEU A 313 12.03 -23.22 11.41
N GLU A 314 11.29 -23.80 10.46
CA GLU A 314 11.71 -25.00 9.72
C GLU A 314 12.85 -24.71 8.71
N GLN A 315 13.17 -23.44 8.47
CA GLN A 315 14.17 -23.03 7.50
C GLN A 315 15.60 -23.34 7.98
N GLU A 316 16.45 -23.76 7.04
CA GLU A 316 17.87 -23.98 7.29
C GLU A 316 18.72 -22.85 6.70
N LEU A 317 19.85 -22.56 7.34
CA LEU A 317 20.76 -21.50 6.91
C LEU A 317 21.28 -21.72 5.47
N GLU A 318 21.50 -22.96 5.08
CA GLU A 318 21.96 -23.35 3.74
C GLU A 318 20.97 -22.91 2.63
N ALA A 319 19.68 -22.88 2.94
CA ALA A 319 18.64 -22.47 2.00
C ALA A 319 18.79 -21.00 1.57
N ILE A 320 19.33 -20.14 2.44
CA ILE A 320 19.53 -18.70 2.17
C ILE A 320 20.97 -18.33 1.79
N GLN A 321 21.86 -19.31 1.63
CA GLN A 321 23.23 -19.10 1.17
C GLN A 321 23.39 -19.48 -0.31
N LYS A 322 24.35 -18.87 -1.01
CA LYS A 322 24.60 -19.18 -2.43
C LYS A 322 25.22 -20.58 -2.65
N GLY A 323 25.90 -21.12 -1.64
CA GLY A 323 26.63 -22.39 -1.77
C GLY A 323 27.73 -22.29 -2.84
N SER A 324 27.78 -23.27 -3.74
CA SER A 324 28.74 -23.33 -4.86
C SER A 324 28.37 -22.45 -6.06
N PHE A 325 27.23 -21.74 -6.03
CA PHE A 325 26.75 -20.93 -7.14
C PHE A 325 27.22 -19.47 -7.04
N ALA A 326 27.39 -18.81 -8.19
CA ALA A 326 27.79 -17.39 -8.23
C ALA A 326 26.64 -16.44 -7.82
N HIS A 327 25.42 -16.81 -8.17
CA HIS A 327 24.21 -16.00 -8.01
C HIS A 327 23.08 -16.83 -7.41
N PHE A 328 22.19 -16.19 -6.64
CA PHE A 328 20.97 -16.82 -6.11
C PHE A 328 20.04 -17.27 -7.23
N MET A 329 19.88 -16.46 -8.29
CA MET A 329 19.06 -16.85 -9.44
C MET A 329 19.54 -18.17 -10.07
N GLN A 330 20.86 -18.36 -10.20
CA GLN A 330 21.42 -19.62 -10.71
C GLN A 330 21.13 -20.77 -9.75
N LYS A 331 21.41 -20.61 -8.45
CA LYS A 331 21.09 -21.61 -7.42
C LYS A 331 19.62 -22.03 -7.52
N GLU A 332 18.71 -21.08 -7.51
CA GLU A 332 17.27 -21.30 -7.47
C GLU A 332 16.74 -21.97 -8.75
N ILE A 333 17.34 -21.69 -9.93
CA ILE A 333 17.05 -22.43 -11.17
C ILE A 333 17.46 -23.89 -11.03
N PHE A 334 18.65 -24.16 -10.48
CA PHE A 334 19.21 -25.50 -10.34
C PHE A 334 18.59 -26.31 -9.20
N GLU A 335 17.96 -25.67 -8.22
CA GLU A 335 17.16 -26.29 -7.14
C GLU A 335 15.72 -26.64 -7.54
N GLN A 336 15.32 -26.37 -8.79
CA GLN A 336 13.99 -26.72 -9.26
C GLN A 336 13.64 -28.21 -9.14
N PRO A 337 14.52 -29.18 -9.42
CA PRO A 337 14.24 -30.60 -9.21
C PRO A 337 13.83 -30.94 -7.77
N GLU A 338 14.47 -30.32 -6.77
CA GLU A 338 14.23 -30.54 -5.34
C GLU A 338 12.98 -29.79 -4.86
N SER A 339 12.82 -28.52 -5.24
CA SER A 339 11.66 -27.70 -4.86
C SER A 339 10.34 -28.24 -5.43
N VAL A 340 10.37 -28.80 -6.64
CA VAL A 340 9.23 -29.51 -7.24
C VAL A 340 8.84 -30.72 -6.39
N VAL A 341 9.81 -31.52 -5.94
CA VAL A 341 9.55 -32.66 -5.05
C VAL A 341 9.01 -32.19 -3.69
N ASN A 342 9.57 -31.13 -3.12
CA ASN A 342 9.11 -30.55 -1.86
C ASN A 342 7.68 -30.02 -1.95
N THR A 343 7.29 -29.49 -3.10
CA THR A 343 5.93 -29.05 -3.39
C THR A 343 4.94 -30.22 -3.38
N MET A 344 5.35 -31.40 -3.85
CA MET A 344 4.51 -32.61 -3.90
C MET A 344 4.57 -33.47 -2.62
N ARG A 345 5.59 -33.26 -1.79
CA ARG A 345 5.87 -34.06 -0.59
C ARG A 345 4.66 -34.15 0.33
N GLY A 346 4.24 -35.38 0.64
CA GLY A 346 3.10 -35.66 1.52
C GLY A 346 1.72 -35.29 0.94
N ARG A 347 1.66 -34.84 -0.32
CA ARG A 347 0.41 -34.41 -0.99
C ARG A 347 0.02 -35.29 -2.14
N VAL A 348 0.99 -35.86 -2.85
CA VAL A 348 0.76 -36.81 -3.95
C VAL A 348 1.20 -38.19 -3.50
N ASN A 349 0.29 -39.15 -3.56
CA ASN A 349 0.60 -40.57 -3.40
C ASN A 349 0.61 -41.20 -4.80
N PHE A 350 1.79 -41.56 -5.28
CA PHE A 350 1.99 -42.11 -6.62
C PHE A 350 1.50 -43.56 -6.75
N ASP A 351 1.48 -44.33 -5.67
CA ASP A 351 1.00 -45.74 -5.69
C ASP A 351 -0.53 -45.81 -5.82
N THR A 352 -1.24 -44.90 -5.17
CA THR A 352 -2.71 -44.84 -5.14
C THR A 352 -3.30 -43.81 -6.08
N TYR A 353 -2.46 -43.07 -6.82
CA TYR A 353 -2.86 -41.98 -7.71
C TYR A 353 -3.75 -40.93 -7.04
N ARG A 354 -3.51 -40.65 -5.75
CA ARG A 354 -4.34 -39.76 -4.95
C ARG A 354 -3.60 -38.48 -4.57
N VAL A 355 -4.29 -37.35 -4.74
CA VAL A 355 -3.78 -36.01 -4.40
C VAL A 355 -4.61 -35.44 -3.25
N VAL A 356 -3.94 -35.11 -2.14
CA VAL A 356 -4.58 -34.59 -0.93
C VAL A 356 -3.85 -33.32 -0.49
N LEU A 357 -4.51 -32.17 -0.62
CA LEU A 357 -4.03 -30.90 -0.06
C LEU A 357 -4.75 -30.65 1.27
N GLY A 358 -4.04 -30.86 2.38
CA GLY A 358 -4.59 -30.72 3.73
C GLY A 358 -5.23 -29.36 4.00
N GLY A 359 -4.62 -28.28 3.49
CA GLY A 359 -5.12 -26.91 3.67
C GLY A 359 -6.46 -26.61 2.98
N LEU A 360 -6.93 -27.46 2.06
CA LEU A 360 -8.21 -27.29 1.37
C LEU A 360 -9.32 -28.18 1.92
N ARG A 361 -9.01 -29.12 2.81
CA ARG A 361 -9.93 -30.19 3.24
C ARG A 361 -11.24 -29.65 3.82
N SER A 362 -11.20 -28.53 4.54
CA SER A 362 -12.38 -27.91 5.16
C SER A 362 -13.29 -27.20 4.16
N GLN A 363 -12.78 -26.78 3.00
CA GLN A 363 -13.50 -25.95 2.02
C GLN A 363 -13.72 -26.66 0.67
N LEU A 364 -13.20 -27.87 0.48
CA LEU A 364 -13.24 -28.58 -0.80
C LEU A 364 -14.66 -28.72 -1.37
N THR A 365 -15.64 -29.04 -0.52
CA THR A 365 -17.05 -29.16 -0.93
C THR A 365 -17.63 -27.82 -1.39
N ASN A 366 -17.25 -26.71 -0.74
CA ASN A 366 -17.69 -25.37 -1.13
C ASN A 366 -17.05 -24.95 -2.44
N ILE A 367 -15.76 -25.26 -2.65
CA ILE A 367 -15.06 -24.99 -3.91
C ILE A 367 -15.72 -25.76 -5.07
N ARG A 368 -16.07 -27.04 -4.88
CA ARG A 368 -16.73 -27.85 -5.91
C ARG A 368 -18.14 -27.36 -6.28
N ARG A 369 -18.82 -26.64 -5.38
CA ARG A 369 -20.14 -26.03 -5.62
C ARG A 369 -20.08 -24.66 -6.29
N SER A 370 -18.89 -24.08 -6.41
CA SER A 370 -18.72 -22.76 -7.02
C SER A 370 -19.05 -22.78 -8.51
N ARG A 371 -19.47 -21.63 -9.00
CA ARG A 371 -19.87 -21.46 -10.42
C ARG A 371 -18.81 -20.80 -11.27
N ARG A 372 -17.77 -20.24 -10.65
CA ARG A 372 -16.67 -19.56 -11.33
C ARG A 372 -15.45 -19.51 -10.43
N ILE A 373 -14.28 -19.68 -11.06
CA ILE A 373 -12.97 -19.55 -10.41
C ILE A 373 -12.28 -18.31 -10.99
N ILE A 374 -11.82 -17.43 -10.11
CA ILE A 374 -11.11 -16.20 -10.47
C ILE A 374 -9.70 -16.28 -9.92
N PHE A 375 -8.70 -16.33 -10.78
CA PHE A 375 -7.30 -16.18 -10.37
C PHE A 375 -6.93 -14.71 -10.31
N VAL A 376 -6.29 -14.29 -9.22
CA VAL A 376 -5.81 -12.92 -9.03
C VAL A 376 -4.36 -12.94 -8.59
N ALA A 377 -3.48 -12.33 -9.38
CA ALA A 377 -2.04 -12.28 -9.11
C ALA A 377 -1.35 -11.13 -9.87
N CYS A 378 -0.04 -10.99 -9.68
CA CYS A 378 0.80 -10.00 -10.36
C CYS A 378 2.07 -10.65 -10.93
N GLY A 379 2.59 -10.11 -12.05
CA GLY A 379 3.88 -10.50 -12.64
C GLY A 379 3.99 -12.01 -12.94
N THR A 380 5.11 -12.62 -12.55
CA THR A 380 5.34 -14.07 -12.73
C THR A 380 4.24 -14.94 -12.09
N SER A 381 3.64 -14.52 -10.95
CA SER A 381 2.53 -15.26 -10.33
C SER A 381 1.23 -15.19 -11.14
N PHE A 382 1.05 -14.13 -11.94
CA PHE A 382 -0.04 -14.07 -12.92
C PHE A 382 0.21 -15.05 -14.07
N HIS A 383 1.45 -15.15 -14.56
CA HIS A 383 1.79 -16.11 -15.62
C HIS A 383 1.60 -17.58 -15.20
N SER A 384 1.81 -17.93 -13.93
CA SER A 384 1.53 -19.30 -13.44
C SER A 384 0.03 -19.62 -13.46
N CYS A 385 -0.83 -18.62 -13.19
CA CYS A 385 -2.27 -18.73 -13.34
C CYS A 385 -2.68 -18.86 -14.81
N VAL A 386 -2.08 -18.08 -15.72
CA VAL A 386 -2.35 -18.19 -17.17
C VAL A 386 -1.95 -19.58 -17.69
N ALA A 387 -0.83 -20.13 -17.22
CA ALA A 387 -0.34 -21.43 -17.63
C ALA A 387 -1.27 -22.58 -17.23
N THR A 388 -1.93 -22.46 -16.08
CA THR A 388 -2.82 -23.50 -15.53
C THR A 388 -4.30 -23.27 -15.86
N ARG A 389 -4.67 -22.13 -16.43
CA ARG A 389 -6.05 -21.79 -16.82
C ARG A 389 -6.73 -22.89 -17.65
N SER A 390 -6.06 -23.36 -18.70
CA SER A 390 -6.60 -24.39 -19.59
C SER A 390 -6.83 -25.72 -18.87
N LEU A 391 -5.95 -26.06 -17.93
CA LEU A 391 -6.04 -27.29 -17.15
C LEU A 391 -7.23 -27.25 -16.17
N PHE A 392 -7.45 -26.11 -15.50
CA PHE A 392 -8.63 -25.95 -14.66
C PHE A 392 -9.92 -26.02 -15.46
N ALA A 393 -9.96 -25.38 -16.64
CA ALA A 393 -11.12 -25.46 -17.53
C ALA A 393 -11.40 -26.91 -18.00
N GLU A 394 -10.35 -27.69 -18.27
CA GLU A 394 -10.44 -29.09 -18.72
C GLU A 394 -10.91 -30.05 -17.61
N LEU A 395 -10.36 -29.91 -16.38
CA LEU A 395 -10.59 -30.86 -15.29
C LEU A 395 -11.79 -30.49 -14.40
N VAL A 396 -12.00 -29.20 -14.15
CA VAL A 396 -13.04 -28.70 -13.24
C VAL A 396 -14.32 -28.31 -13.99
N GLU A 397 -14.21 -27.96 -15.28
CA GLU A 397 -15.35 -27.57 -16.15
C GLU A 397 -16.18 -26.40 -15.58
N VAL A 398 -15.50 -25.48 -14.92
CA VAL A 398 -16.06 -24.24 -14.39
C VAL A 398 -15.42 -23.07 -15.13
N PRO A 399 -16.14 -21.98 -15.42
CA PRO A 399 -15.55 -20.76 -15.96
C PRO A 399 -14.35 -20.30 -15.13
N VAL A 400 -13.19 -20.16 -15.80
CA VAL A 400 -11.94 -19.70 -15.19
C VAL A 400 -11.53 -18.37 -15.81
N SER A 401 -11.46 -17.33 -14.98
CA SER A 401 -10.84 -16.04 -15.33
C SER A 401 -9.50 -15.89 -14.64
N VAL A 402 -8.60 -15.12 -15.26
CA VAL A 402 -7.27 -14.83 -14.74
C VAL A 402 -7.05 -13.34 -14.88
N GLU A 403 -6.92 -12.65 -13.75
CA GLU A 403 -6.93 -11.21 -13.69
C GLU A 403 -5.63 -10.67 -13.07
N LEU A 404 -5.12 -9.59 -13.65
CA LEU A 404 -4.06 -8.80 -13.02
C LEU A 404 -4.66 -8.04 -11.84
N ALA A 405 -4.07 -8.19 -10.66
CA ALA A 405 -4.68 -7.65 -9.43
C ALA A 405 -4.89 -6.12 -9.44
N SER A 406 -4.04 -5.37 -10.13
CA SER A 406 -4.20 -3.92 -10.30
C SER A 406 -5.42 -3.59 -11.16
N ALA A 407 -5.52 -4.16 -12.36
CA ALA A 407 -6.65 -3.96 -13.27
C ALA A 407 -7.97 -4.41 -12.64
N PHE A 408 -7.95 -5.53 -11.91
CA PHE A 408 -9.10 -6.06 -11.17
C PHE A 408 -9.70 -5.03 -10.21
N LEU A 409 -8.85 -4.28 -9.51
CA LEU A 409 -9.26 -3.23 -8.58
C LEU A 409 -9.69 -1.95 -9.28
N ASP A 410 -8.95 -1.53 -10.32
CA ASP A 410 -9.22 -0.31 -11.08
C ASP A 410 -10.57 -0.37 -11.80
N GLU A 411 -10.89 -1.53 -12.37
CA GLU A 411 -12.16 -1.77 -13.06
C GLU A 411 -13.30 -2.11 -12.09
N GLY A 412 -12.98 -2.46 -10.84
CA GLY A 412 -13.95 -2.88 -9.84
C GLY A 412 -14.75 -4.10 -10.31
N LEU A 413 -14.06 -5.16 -10.76
CA LEU A 413 -14.70 -6.32 -11.37
C LEU A 413 -15.80 -6.94 -10.47
N PRO A 414 -16.95 -7.37 -11.05
CA PRO A 414 -18.02 -7.99 -10.28
C PRO A 414 -17.61 -9.33 -9.68
N VAL A 415 -17.71 -9.43 -8.35
CA VAL A 415 -17.48 -10.65 -7.57
C VAL A 415 -18.77 -11.01 -6.83
N PHE A 416 -19.12 -12.28 -6.86
CA PHE A 416 -20.31 -12.86 -6.27
C PHE A 416 -19.93 -13.85 -5.16
N ARG A 417 -20.92 -14.24 -4.35
CA ARG A 417 -20.71 -15.15 -3.20
C ARG A 417 -20.40 -16.60 -3.61
N ASP A 418 -20.80 -16.99 -4.81
CA ASP A 418 -20.57 -18.30 -5.40
C ASP A 418 -19.26 -18.39 -6.22
N ASP A 419 -18.48 -17.30 -6.23
CA ASP A 419 -17.14 -17.28 -6.81
C ASP A 419 -16.11 -17.84 -5.83
N VAL A 420 -15.12 -18.55 -6.38
CA VAL A 420 -13.88 -18.90 -5.68
C VAL A 420 -12.76 -18.03 -6.23
N CYS A 421 -12.17 -17.22 -5.37
CA CYS A 421 -11.05 -16.35 -5.73
C CYS A 421 -9.74 -16.97 -5.24
N ILE A 422 -8.84 -17.31 -6.15
CA ILE A 422 -7.53 -17.88 -5.86
C ILE A 422 -6.46 -16.78 -5.99
N PHE A 423 -5.82 -16.46 -4.88
CA PHE A 423 -4.77 -15.44 -4.80
C PHE A 423 -3.41 -16.11 -4.82
N VAL A 424 -2.63 -15.87 -5.87
CA VAL A 424 -1.29 -16.48 -6.02
C VAL A 424 -0.22 -15.42 -5.80
N SER A 425 0.62 -15.63 -4.78
CA SER A 425 1.70 -14.71 -4.43
C SER A 425 2.83 -15.45 -3.75
N GLN A 426 4.05 -15.36 -4.29
CA GLN A 426 5.24 -15.94 -3.66
C GLN A 426 5.42 -15.37 -2.23
N SER A 427 5.44 -14.05 -2.09
CA SER A 427 5.71 -13.38 -0.81
C SER A 427 4.53 -13.44 0.14
N GLY A 428 3.31 -13.52 -0.38
CA GLY A 428 2.07 -13.38 0.38
C GLY A 428 1.82 -11.95 0.90
N GLU A 429 2.58 -10.97 0.40
CA GLU A 429 2.54 -9.56 0.82
C GLU A 429 2.35 -8.59 -0.37
N THR A 430 2.14 -9.11 -1.59
CA THR A 430 1.92 -8.29 -2.78
C THR A 430 0.68 -7.43 -2.61
N LYS A 431 0.85 -6.10 -2.61
CA LYS A 431 -0.21 -5.15 -2.26
C LYS A 431 -1.49 -5.31 -3.09
N ASP A 432 -1.39 -5.25 -4.41
CA ASP A 432 -2.60 -5.23 -5.25
C ASP A 432 -3.35 -6.55 -5.11
N THR A 433 -2.63 -7.67 -4.94
CA THR A 433 -3.22 -8.97 -4.61
C THR A 433 -3.90 -8.99 -3.25
N LEU A 434 -3.30 -8.37 -2.22
CA LEU A 434 -3.88 -8.25 -0.88
C LEU A 434 -5.14 -7.35 -0.88
N LEU A 435 -5.11 -6.24 -1.62
CA LEU A 435 -6.27 -5.37 -1.76
C LEU A 435 -7.40 -6.05 -2.53
N ALA A 436 -7.08 -6.83 -3.56
CA ALA A 436 -8.06 -7.65 -4.27
C ALA A 436 -8.63 -8.74 -3.36
N LEU A 437 -7.83 -9.33 -2.47
CA LEU A 437 -8.31 -10.27 -1.45
C LEU A 437 -9.35 -9.61 -0.55
N GLN A 438 -9.05 -8.43 0.00
CA GLN A 438 -10.00 -7.68 0.83
C GLN A 438 -11.27 -7.32 0.04
N TYR A 439 -11.12 -6.88 -1.22
CA TYR A 439 -12.25 -6.58 -2.11
C TYR A 439 -13.19 -7.78 -2.32
N CYS A 440 -12.63 -8.98 -2.50
CA CYS A 440 -13.39 -10.21 -2.67
C CYS A 440 -14.03 -10.69 -1.37
N LYS A 441 -13.33 -10.56 -0.23
CA LYS A 441 -13.88 -10.89 1.10
C LYS A 441 -15.07 -10.03 1.45
N ASP A 442 -15.01 -8.72 1.18
CA ASP A 442 -16.13 -7.78 1.40
C ASP A 442 -17.39 -8.17 0.62
N ARG A 443 -17.24 -8.90 -0.50
CA ARG A 443 -18.34 -9.40 -1.34
C ARG A 443 -18.77 -10.82 -0.98
N GLY A 444 -18.09 -11.46 -0.03
CA GLY A 444 -18.43 -12.78 0.49
C GLY A 444 -18.01 -13.93 -0.42
N ALA A 445 -17.03 -13.73 -1.31
CA ALA A 445 -16.47 -14.82 -2.12
C ALA A 445 -15.57 -15.73 -1.27
N LEU A 446 -15.43 -16.99 -1.69
CA LEU A 446 -14.51 -17.92 -1.04
C LEU A 446 -13.07 -17.65 -1.51
N CYS A 447 -12.28 -17.01 -0.65
CA CYS A 447 -10.87 -16.72 -0.92
C CYS A 447 -9.91 -17.87 -0.52
N LEU A 448 -9.06 -18.28 -1.46
CA LEU A 448 -8.02 -19.30 -1.32
C LEU A 448 -6.63 -18.69 -1.59
N GLY A 449 -5.66 -18.85 -0.69
CA GLY A 449 -4.30 -18.35 -0.86
C GLY A 449 -3.29 -19.42 -1.31
N VAL A 450 -2.48 -19.14 -2.34
CA VAL A 450 -1.35 -19.98 -2.76
C VAL A 450 -0.06 -19.20 -2.55
N CYS A 451 0.69 -19.54 -1.49
CA CYS A 451 1.80 -18.72 -1.00
C CYS A 451 3.07 -19.53 -0.70
N ASN A 452 4.24 -18.88 -0.78
CA ASN A 452 5.52 -19.47 -0.38
C ASN A 452 6.03 -19.00 0.98
N THR A 453 5.44 -17.97 1.56
CA THR A 453 5.82 -17.47 2.90
C THR A 453 4.78 -17.87 3.93
N VAL A 454 5.20 -18.68 4.90
CA VAL A 454 4.38 -19.08 6.05
C VAL A 454 4.08 -17.86 6.92
N GLY A 455 2.84 -17.70 7.35
CA GLY A 455 2.42 -16.57 8.20
C GLY A 455 2.29 -15.22 7.48
N SER A 456 2.42 -15.20 6.15
CA SER A 456 2.18 -13.99 5.35
C SER A 456 0.72 -13.51 5.46
N THR A 457 0.49 -12.23 5.20
CA THR A 457 -0.82 -11.59 5.32
C THR A 457 -1.88 -12.29 4.45
N ILE A 458 -1.58 -12.60 3.19
CA ILE A 458 -2.52 -13.34 2.31
C ILE A 458 -2.82 -14.74 2.88
N SER A 459 -1.81 -15.45 3.42
CA SER A 459 -2.03 -16.78 3.99
C SER A 459 -2.90 -16.76 5.26
N ARG A 460 -2.87 -15.67 6.04
CA ARG A 460 -3.67 -15.49 7.25
C ARG A 460 -5.08 -14.99 6.97
N GLU A 461 -5.23 -14.09 5.98
CA GLU A 461 -6.53 -13.48 5.67
C GLU A 461 -7.45 -14.36 4.81
N THR A 462 -6.90 -15.35 4.09
CA THR A 462 -7.67 -16.28 3.25
C THR A 462 -8.38 -17.36 4.08
N HIS A 463 -9.49 -17.92 3.58
CA HIS A 463 -10.26 -18.94 4.29
C HIS A 463 -9.58 -20.31 4.32
N CYS A 464 -8.79 -20.58 3.27
CA CYS A 464 -8.01 -21.79 3.10
C CYS A 464 -6.82 -21.47 2.20
N GLY A 465 -5.81 -22.34 2.18
CA GLY A 465 -4.64 -22.08 1.35
C GLY A 465 -3.71 -23.26 1.17
N VAL A 466 -2.79 -23.10 0.24
CA VAL A 466 -1.75 -24.08 -0.10
C VAL A 466 -0.41 -23.39 -0.01
N HIS A 467 0.43 -23.85 0.92
CA HIS A 467 1.82 -23.43 0.97
C HIS A 467 2.60 -24.18 -0.11
N ILE A 468 3.22 -23.49 -1.08
CA ILE A 468 3.89 -24.18 -2.19
C ILE A 468 5.14 -24.95 -1.74
N ASN A 469 5.80 -24.53 -0.65
CA ASN A 469 6.98 -25.21 -0.09
C ASN A 469 8.17 -25.31 -1.06
N ALA A 470 8.47 -24.23 -1.79
CA ALA A 470 9.61 -24.15 -2.69
C ALA A 470 10.94 -23.82 -1.95
N GLY A 471 10.87 -23.55 -0.64
CA GLY A 471 11.94 -22.93 0.13
C GLY A 471 12.05 -21.42 -0.12
N PRO A 472 12.92 -20.70 0.61
CA PRO A 472 13.09 -19.27 0.43
C PRO A 472 13.61 -18.95 -0.98
N GLU A 473 13.07 -17.89 -1.57
CA GLU A 473 13.51 -17.33 -2.87
C GLU A 473 14.08 -15.94 -2.58
N ILE A 474 15.36 -15.76 -2.86
CA ILE A 474 16.15 -14.56 -2.56
C ILE A 474 16.35 -13.73 -3.84
N SER A 475 16.47 -14.38 -5.01
CA SER A 475 16.59 -13.62 -6.26
C SER A 475 15.34 -12.78 -6.52
N VAL A 476 15.53 -11.59 -7.11
CA VAL A 476 14.40 -10.69 -7.43
C VAL A 476 13.52 -11.28 -8.52
N ALA A 477 14.12 -11.95 -9.51
CA ALA A 477 13.40 -12.59 -10.60
C ALA A 477 12.95 -14.00 -10.17
N SER A 478 11.64 -14.18 -9.97
CA SER A 478 11.09 -15.47 -9.52
C SER A 478 11.37 -16.60 -10.52
N THR A 479 11.76 -17.77 -10.01
CA THR A 479 12.12 -18.97 -10.80
C THR A 479 11.46 -20.23 -10.24
N LYS A 480 11.99 -20.79 -9.14
CA LYS A 480 11.44 -21.99 -8.48
C LYS A 480 10.05 -21.76 -7.90
N ALA A 481 9.71 -20.53 -7.51
CA ALA A 481 8.34 -20.25 -7.07
C ALA A 481 7.35 -20.31 -8.24
N TYR A 482 7.71 -19.92 -9.48
CA TYR A 482 6.83 -20.08 -10.65
C TYR A 482 6.50 -21.55 -10.91
N THR A 483 7.51 -22.42 -10.98
CA THR A 483 7.32 -23.85 -11.25
C THR A 483 6.61 -24.56 -10.11
N SER A 484 6.90 -24.20 -8.86
CA SER A 484 6.19 -24.71 -7.68
C SER A 484 4.74 -24.22 -7.60
N GLN A 485 4.44 -22.97 -7.97
CA GLN A 485 3.08 -22.45 -8.10
C GLN A 485 2.30 -23.21 -9.17
N PHE A 486 2.90 -23.45 -10.34
CA PHE A 486 2.31 -24.24 -11.41
C PHE A 486 1.87 -25.61 -10.87
N ILE A 487 2.78 -26.32 -10.20
CA ILE A 487 2.50 -27.67 -9.67
C ILE A 487 1.45 -27.63 -8.56
N ALA A 488 1.51 -26.65 -7.66
CA ALA A 488 0.49 -26.47 -6.63
C ALA A 488 -0.90 -26.27 -7.24
N LEU A 489 -1.01 -25.42 -8.25
CA LEU A 489 -2.26 -25.18 -8.99
C LEU A 489 -2.73 -26.44 -9.73
N THR A 490 -1.83 -27.19 -10.36
CA THR A 490 -2.14 -28.50 -10.97
C THR A 490 -2.69 -29.49 -9.95
N MET A 491 -2.08 -29.59 -8.76
CA MET A 491 -2.58 -30.46 -7.68
C MET A 491 -3.97 -30.04 -7.19
N ILE A 492 -4.26 -28.73 -7.13
CA ILE A 492 -5.59 -28.22 -6.80
C ILE A 492 -6.61 -28.71 -7.85
N ALA A 493 -6.31 -28.58 -9.14
CA ALA A 493 -7.19 -29.06 -10.21
C ALA A 493 -7.40 -30.59 -10.16
N LEU A 494 -6.35 -31.37 -9.85
CA LEU A 494 -6.42 -32.82 -9.69
C LEU A 494 -7.26 -33.27 -8.49
N GLN A 495 -7.23 -32.51 -7.40
CA GLN A 495 -8.05 -32.78 -6.21
C GLN A 495 -9.51 -32.37 -6.44
N LEU A 496 -9.77 -31.28 -7.15
CA LEU A 496 -11.14 -30.86 -7.46
C LEU A 496 -11.86 -31.84 -8.41
N SER A 497 -11.13 -32.48 -9.31
CA SER A 497 -11.64 -33.46 -10.28
C SER A 497 -11.67 -34.91 -9.79
N GLU A 498 -11.32 -35.18 -8.52
CA GLU A 498 -11.19 -36.56 -7.98
C GLU A 498 -12.47 -37.40 -8.11
N ASP A 499 -13.66 -36.80 -7.94
CA ASP A 499 -14.94 -37.52 -7.95
C ASP A 499 -15.44 -37.84 -9.38
N ARG A 500 -14.75 -37.37 -10.42
CA ARG A 500 -15.19 -37.51 -11.81
C ARG A 500 -14.57 -38.76 -12.44
N LEU A 501 -15.42 -39.70 -12.85
CA LEU A 501 -14.98 -40.99 -13.40
C LEU A 501 -14.38 -40.86 -14.81
N ASP A 502 -14.92 -39.96 -15.63
CA ASP A 502 -14.47 -39.68 -17.00
C ASP A 502 -13.07 -39.06 -17.04
N LYS A 503 -12.67 -38.34 -15.99
CA LYS A 503 -11.35 -37.69 -15.91
C LYS A 503 -10.27 -38.58 -15.29
N GLN A 504 -10.58 -39.79 -14.82
CA GLN A 504 -9.59 -40.63 -14.10
C GLN A 504 -8.36 -40.96 -14.94
N ALA A 505 -8.55 -41.37 -16.21
CA ALA A 505 -7.43 -41.68 -17.11
C ALA A 505 -6.49 -40.48 -17.27
N ARG A 506 -7.07 -39.29 -17.49
CA ARG A 506 -6.33 -38.03 -17.62
C ARG A 506 -5.61 -37.63 -16.33
N ARG A 507 -6.23 -37.85 -15.16
CA ARG A 507 -5.61 -37.61 -13.86
C ARG A 507 -4.40 -38.52 -13.63
N MET A 508 -4.53 -39.81 -13.93
CA MET A 508 -3.43 -40.77 -13.82
C MET A 508 -2.26 -40.39 -14.70
N GLU A 509 -2.52 -40.04 -15.96
CA GLU A 509 -1.50 -39.54 -16.91
C GLU A 509 -0.73 -38.34 -16.33
N ILE A 510 -1.44 -37.32 -15.81
CA ILE A 510 -0.81 -36.14 -15.22
C ILE A 510 0.01 -36.51 -13.98
N ILE A 511 -0.48 -37.42 -13.12
CA ILE A 511 0.22 -37.86 -11.91
C ILE A 511 1.51 -38.63 -12.26
N ASP A 512 1.47 -39.49 -13.28
CA ASP A 512 2.68 -40.15 -13.80
C ASP A 512 3.69 -39.12 -14.34
N GLY A 513 3.19 -38.09 -15.04
CA GLY A 513 3.99 -36.96 -15.49
C GLY A 513 4.64 -36.18 -14.35
N LEU A 514 3.91 -35.97 -13.23
CA LEU A 514 4.44 -35.34 -12.02
C LEU A 514 5.55 -36.18 -11.37
N ALA A 515 5.41 -37.51 -11.37
CA ALA A 515 6.43 -38.42 -10.83
C ALA A 515 7.76 -38.33 -11.60
N ALA A 516 7.69 -38.24 -12.94
CA ALA A 516 8.87 -38.13 -13.80
C ALA A 516 9.46 -36.71 -13.88
N LEU A 517 8.74 -35.69 -13.39
CA LEU A 517 9.04 -34.28 -13.62
C LEU A 517 10.42 -33.86 -13.10
N SER A 518 10.79 -34.26 -11.87
CA SER A 518 12.09 -33.93 -11.27
C SER A 518 13.26 -34.46 -12.11
N GLY A 519 13.17 -35.71 -12.57
CA GLY A 519 14.19 -36.31 -13.45
C GLY A 519 14.29 -35.61 -14.80
N ASN A 520 13.16 -35.21 -15.38
CA ASN A 520 13.13 -34.47 -16.63
C ASN A 520 13.73 -33.05 -16.50
N ILE A 521 13.48 -32.35 -15.38
CA ILE A 521 14.12 -31.04 -15.12
C ILE A 521 15.64 -31.20 -15.04
N ARG A 522 16.16 -32.25 -14.38
CA ARG A 522 17.61 -32.50 -14.34
C ARG A 522 18.21 -32.69 -15.73
N LYS A 523 17.53 -33.39 -16.63
CA LYS A 523 17.96 -33.52 -18.04
C LYS A 523 18.00 -32.18 -18.76
N VAL A 524 17.02 -31.31 -18.50
CA VAL A 524 16.98 -29.96 -19.08
C VAL A 524 18.10 -29.06 -18.53
N LEU A 525 18.38 -29.12 -17.23
CA LEU A 525 19.50 -28.38 -16.61
C LEU A 525 20.85 -28.78 -17.22
N ALA A 526 21.01 -30.04 -17.65
CA ALA A 526 22.22 -30.51 -18.32
C ALA A 526 22.48 -29.85 -19.69
N LEU A 527 21.48 -29.16 -20.27
CA LEU A 527 21.62 -28.39 -21.52
C LEU A 527 22.26 -27.00 -21.32
N GLU A 528 22.58 -26.61 -20.08
CA GLU A 528 23.21 -25.30 -19.79
C GLU A 528 24.40 -24.95 -20.71
N PRO A 529 25.36 -25.86 -21.01
CA PRO A 529 26.50 -25.51 -21.85
C PRO A 529 26.11 -25.11 -23.28
N GLU A 530 25.04 -25.70 -23.82
CA GLU A 530 24.51 -25.35 -25.14
C GLU A 530 23.78 -24.00 -25.09
N ILE A 531 22.95 -23.80 -24.06
CA ILE A 531 22.23 -22.54 -23.83
C ILE A 531 23.20 -21.38 -23.65
N LYS A 532 24.32 -21.59 -22.98
CA LYS A 532 25.38 -20.58 -22.80
C LYS A 532 25.99 -20.14 -24.14
N LYS A 533 26.13 -21.03 -25.12
CA LYS A 533 26.60 -20.69 -26.48
C LYS A 533 25.56 -19.83 -27.20
N ILE A 534 24.29 -20.23 -27.13
CA ILE A 534 23.17 -19.49 -27.73
C ILE A 534 23.06 -18.08 -27.12
N ALA A 535 23.23 -17.96 -25.80
CA ALA A 535 23.22 -16.68 -25.11
C ALA A 535 24.29 -15.70 -25.63
N ALA A 536 25.46 -16.21 -26.04
CA ALA A 536 26.54 -15.39 -26.61
C ALA A 536 26.17 -14.78 -27.97
N ASP A 537 25.41 -15.51 -28.78
CA ASP A 537 24.92 -15.04 -30.08
C ASP A 537 23.79 -14.01 -29.89
N TYR A 538 22.86 -14.29 -28.96
CA TYR A 538 21.66 -13.48 -28.75
C TYR A 538 21.92 -12.23 -27.88
N GLY A 539 22.96 -12.22 -27.05
CA GLY A 539 23.27 -11.13 -26.12
C GLY A 539 23.60 -9.79 -26.76
N LYS A 540 23.95 -9.78 -28.06
CA LYS A 540 24.26 -8.55 -28.82
C LYS A 540 23.00 -7.78 -29.26
N ASN A 541 21.83 -8.43 -29.26
CA ASN A 541 20.61 -7.84 -29.76
C ASN A 541 19.92 -6.97 -28.71
N LYS A 542 19.15 -5.99 -29.20
CA LYS A 542 18.35 -5.08 -28.36
C LYS A 542 16.92 -5.58 -28.16
N ASP A 543 16.33 -6.15 -29.21
CA ASP A 543 14.97 -6.65 -29.26
C ASP A 543 14.98 -8.16 -29.43
N LEU A 544 13.97 -8.86 -28.90
CA LEU A 544 13.80 -10.30 -29.00
C LEU A 544 12.32 -10.67 -29.00
N ILE A 545 11.89 -11.53 -29.92
CA ILE A 545 10.50 -11.99 -29.98
C ILE A 545 10.40 -13.44 -29.55
N LEU A 546 9.44 -13.75 -28.67
CA LEU A 546 9.07 -15.12 -28.30
C LEU A 546 7.70 -15.48 -28.86
N LEU A 547 7.60 -16.63 -29.51
CA LEU A 547 6.37 -17.13 -30.13
C LEU A 547 5.98 -18.48 -29.55
N ALA A 548 4.73 -18.58 -29.10
CA ALA A 548 4.15 -19.84 -28.63
C ALA A 548 2.62 -19.81 -28.71
N ARG A 549 1.99 -20.99 -28.60
CA ARG A 549 0.53 -21.15 -28.56
C ARG A 549 0.12 -22.16 -27.49
N GLY A 550 -1.15 -22.12 -27.09
CA GLY A 550 -1.72 -23.09 -26.15
C GLY A 550 -1.07 -23.00 -24.76
N TYR A 551 -0.73 -24.16 -24.17
CA TYR A 551 -0.05 -24.24 -22.87
C TYR A 551 1.27 -23.46 -22.84
N GLN A 552 1.95 -23.38 -24.00
CA GLN A 552 3.25 -22.70 -24.13
C GLN A 552 3.13 -21.18 -24.23
N GLY A 553 1.92 -20.62 -24.43
CA GLY A 553 1.71 -19.18 -24.49
C GLY A 553 2.13 -18.48 -23.20
N ALA A 554 1.81 -19.08 -22.04
CA ALA A 554 2.25 -18.58 -20.74
C ALA A 554 3.77 -18.67 -20.56
N THR A 555 4.40 -19.71 -21.11
CA THR A 555 5.85 -19.88 -21.08
C THR A 555 6.55 -18.79 -21.87
N ALA A 556 6.03 -18.40 -23.03
CA ALA A 556 6.56 -17.27 -23.79
C ALA A 556 6.44 -15.96 -23.00
N LEU A 557 5.27 -15.67 -22.41
CA LEU A 557 5.04 -14.47 -21.59
C LEU A 557 6.01 -14.39 -20.39
N GLU A 558 6.18 -15.49 -19.66
CA GLU A 558 7.10 -15.55 -18.53
C GLU A 558 8.56 -15.37 -18.97
N SER A 559 8.94 -16.02 -20.06
CA SER A 559 10.31 -15.92 -20.59
C SER A 559 10.63 -14.51 -21.08
N ALA A 560 9.69 -13.84 -21.76
CA ALA A 560 9.80 -12.43 -22.11
C ALA A 560 10.03 -11.58 -20.86
N LEU A 561 9.26 -11.81 -19.79
CA LEU A 561 9.41 -11.09 -18.53
C LEU A 561 10.80 -11.33 -17.91
N LYS A 562 11.28 -12.57 -17.80
CA LYS A 562 12.61 -12.88 -17.25
C LYS A 562 13.73 -12.21 -18.05
N ILE A 563 13.67 -12.27 -19.38
CA ILE A 563 14.67 -11.63 -20.23
C ILE A 563 14.66 -10.10 -20.04
N LYS A 564 13.48 -9.47 -19.97
CA LYS A 564 13.36 -8.03 -19.67
C LYS A 564 13.94 -7.67 -18.31
N GLU A 565 13.53 -8.38 -17.27
CA GLU A 565 13.89 -8.08 -15.88
C GLU A 565 15.39 -8.17 -15.65
N VAL A 566 16.03 -9.22 -16.16
CA VAL A 566 17.40 -9.57 -15.77
C VAL A 566 18.44 -9.05 -16.79
N SER A 567 18.13 -9.08 -18.09
CA SER A 567 19.09 -8.73 -19.16
C SER A 567 18.85 -7.35 -19.79
N TYR A 568 17.72 -6.70 -19.48
CA TYR A 568 17.23 -5.45 -20.07
C TYR A 568 17.09 -5.45 -21.60
N ILE A 569 17.05 -6.63 -22.21
CA ILE A 569 16.65 -6.80 -23.62
C ILE A 569 15.15 -6.58 -23.71
N HIS A 570 14.72 -5.87 -24.73
CA HIS A 570 13.31 -5.70 -25.03
C HIS A 570 12.77 -7.01 -25.62
N ALA A 571 12.35 -7.91 -24.73
CA ALA A 571 11.80 -9.20 -25.12
C ALA A 571 10.27 -9.16 -25.15
N GLU A 572 9.62 -9.37 -26.28
CA GLU A 572 8.16 -9.41 -26.38
C GLU A 572 7.66 -10.82 -26.66
N ALA A 573 6.60 -11.23 -25.96
CA ALA A 573 5.96 -12.51 -26.21
C ALA A 573 4.66 -12.32 -26.98
N ILE A 574 4.55 -13.01 -28.09
CA ILE A 574 3.44 -12.90 -29.03
C ILE A 574 2.83 -14.30 -29.19
N LEU A 575 1.51 -14.38 -29.05
CA LEU A 575 0.82 -15.64 -29.31
C LEU A 575 0.93 -15.98 -30.80
N ALA A 576 1.38 -17.18 -31.12
CA ALA A 576 1.69 -17.56 -32.50
C ALA A 576 0.48 -17.45 -33.45
N GLY A 577 -0.75 -17.56 -32.92
CA GLY A 577 -1.98 -17.33 -33.69
C GLY A 577 -2.21 -15.86 -34.08
N GLU A 578 -1.70 -14.92 -33.29
CA GLU A 578 -1.86 -13.48 -33.52
C GLU A 578 -0.85 -12.92 -34.52
N LEU A 579 0.12 -13.73 -34.96
CA LEU A 579 1.23 -13.28 -35.78
C LEU A 579 0.75 -12.54 -37.04
N LYS A 580 -0.24 -13.09 -37.75
CA LYS A 580 -0.78 -12.48 -38.99
C LYS A 580 -1.59 -11.20 -38.76
N HIS A 581 -1.95 -10.89 -37.52
CA HIS A 581 -2.81 -9.76 -37.18
C HIS A 581 -2.01 -8.47 -36.91
N GLY A 582 -0.76 -8.40 -37.39
CA GLY A 582 0.11 -7.24 -37.28
C GLY A 582 1.56 -7.59 -36.93
N PRO A 583 1.82 -8.37 -35.87
CA PRO A 583 3.17 -8.66 -35.39
C PRO A 583 4.14 -9.27 -36.41
N LEU A 584 3.63 -9.99 -37.41
CA LEU A 584 4.44 -10.55 -38.50
C LEU A 584 5.25 -9.48 -39.25
N ALA A 585 4.79 -8.22 -39.26
CA ALA A 585 5.49 -7.10 -39.89
C ALA A 585 6.83 -6.76 -39.23
N LEU A 586 7.06 -7.20 -37.99
CA LEU A 586 8.32 -6.99 -37.28
C LEU A 586 9.42 -7.96 -37.68
N ILE A 587 9.08 -9.06 -38.38
CA ILE A 587 10.05 -10.12 -38.69
C ILE A 587 11.02 -9.66 -39.76
N GLU A 588 12.29 -9.60 -39.37
CA GLU A 588 13.43 -9.30 -40.23
C GLU A 588 14.52 -10.38 -40.11
N PRO A 589 15.44 -10.51 -41.11
CA PRO A 589 16.47 -11.55 -41.10
C PRO A 589 17.38 -11.56 -39.86
N ASN A 590 17.63 -10.38 -39.28
CA ASN A 590 18.53 -10.21 -38.13
C ASN A 590 17.80 -10.16 -36.79
N MET A 591 16.46 -10.26 -36.78
CA MET A 591 15.68 -10.21 -35.54
C MET A 591 15.79 -11.57 -34.82
N PRO A 592 16.23 -11.60 -33.55
CA PRO A 592 16.27 -12.85 -32.80
C PRO A 592 14.85 -13.26 -32.40
N ILE A 593 14.48 -14.47 -32.80
CA ILE A 593 13.15 -15.05 -32.54
C ILE A 593 13.35 -16.37 -31.81
N ILE A 594 12.57 -16.62 -30.76
CA ILE A 594 12.51 -17.91 -30.07
C ILE A 594 11.10 -18.48 -30.25
N MET A 595 11.00 -19.69 -30.79
CA MET A 595 9.72 -20.37 -30.98
C MET A 595 9.65 -21.64 -30.13
N ILE A 596 8.55 -21.83 -29.41
CA ILE A 596 8.30 -23.03 -28.61
C ILE A 596 7.35 -23.94 -29.41
N ILE A 597 7.86 -25.07 -29.89
CA ILE A 597 7.14 -26.04 -30.73
C ILE A 597 7.29 -27.44 -30.13
N THR A 598 6.42 -27.78 -29.18
CA THR A 598 6.36 -29.11 -28.56
C THR A 598 5.21 -29.94 -29.10
N LYS A 599 5.31 -31.27 -29.00
CA LYS A 599 4.27 -32.20 -29.44
C LYS A 599 3.03 -32.14 -28.54
N ASP A 600 2.15 -31.19 -28.82
CA ASP A 600 0.83 -31.06 -28.19
C ASP A 600 -0.28 -30.94 -29.25
N LYS A 601 -1.52 -30.71 -28.81
CA LYS A 601 -2.67 -30.53 -29.71
C LYS A 601 -2.53 -29.35 -30.69
N HIS A 602 -1.61 -28.42 -30.43
CA HIS A 602 -1.34 -27.23 -31.23
C HIS A 602 -0.02 -27.35 -32.03
N TYR A 603 0.54 -28.55 -32.18
CA TYR A 603 1.78 -28.76 -32.92
C TYR A 603 1.69 -28.24 -34.37
N GLU A 604 0.65 -28.64 -35.12
CA GLU A 604 0.43 -28.22 -36.51
C GLU A 604 0.22 -26.70 -36.63
N ASP A 605 -0.49 -26.11 -35.67
CA ASP A 605 -0.69 -24.67 -35.59
C ASP A 605 0.62 -23.91 -35.41
N ASN A 606 1.49 -24.39 -34.51
CA ASN A 606 2.80 -23.81 -34.27
C ASN A 606 3.75 -24.03 -35.45
N MET A 607 3.65 -25.17 -36.14
CA MET A 607 4.39 -25.44 -37.37
C MET A 607 3.98 -24.48 -38.49
N ASN A 608 2.68 -24.18 -38.61
CA ASN A 608 2.20 -23.18 -39.55
C ASN A 608 2.73 -21.78 -39.23
N ALA A 609 2.86 -21.41 -37.94
CA ALA A 609 3.50 -20.16 -37.55
C ALA A 609 5.00 -20.18 -37.90
N PHE A 610 5.71 -21.29 -37.65
CA PHE A 610 7.11 -21.45 -38.05
C PHE A 610 7.32 -21.21 -39.55
N LYS A 611 6.49 -21.83 -40.40
CA LYS A 611 6.52 -21.62 -41.86
C LYS A 611 6.30 -20.16 -42.26
N GLN A 612 5.51 -19.41 -41.50
CA GLN A 612 5.28 -17.98 -41.77
C GLN A 612 6.49 -17.12 -41.42
N VAL A 613 7.14 -17.42 -40.29
CA VAL A 613 8.38 -16.76 -39.86
C VAL A 613 9.50 -17.01 -40.87
N THR A 614 9.69 -18.25 -41.28
CA THR A 614 10.75 -18.64 -42.22
C THR A 614 10.50 -18.11 -43.63
N ALA A 615 9.23 -18.01 -44.07
CA ALA A 615 8.85 -17.37 -45.33
C ALA A 615 9.11 -15.84 -45.36
N ARG A 616 9.51 -15.24 -44.24
CA ARG A 616 9.95 -13.83 -44.12
C ARG A 616 11.42 -13.72 -43.74
N SER A 617 12.19 -14.78 -44.02
CA SER A 617 13.63 -14.86 -43.73
C SER A 617 13.97 -14.80 -42.24
N GLY A 618 13.01 -15.04 -41.34
CA GLY A 618 13.28 -15.16 -39.92
C GLY A 618 14.08 -16.42 -39.61
N HIS A 619 15.04 -16.31 -38.70
CA HIS A 619 15.89 -17.42 -38.24
C HIS A 619 15.63 -17.74 -36.76
N PRO A 620 14.53 -18.45 -36.43
CA PRO A 620 14.16 -18.69 -35.05
C PRO A 620 15.05 -19.77 -34.38
N LEU A 621 15.33 -19.58 -33.10
CA LEU A 621 15.72 -20.64 -32.17
C LEU A 621 14.49 -21.47 -31.80
N LEU A 622 14.57 -22.78 -31.97
CA LEU A 622 13.45 -23.69 -31.72
C LEU A 622 13.62 -24.39 -30.37
N ILE A 623 12.60 -24.33 -29.51
CA ILE A 623 12.48 -25.23 -28.35
C ILE A 623 11.49 -26.32 -28.71
N CYS A 624 11.97 -27.56 -28.81
CA CYS A 624 11.18 -28.66 -29.35
C CYS A 624 11.45 -29.97 -28.63
N SER A 625 10.52 -30.91 -28.74
CA SER A 625 10.61 -32.21 -28.06
C SER A 625 11.80 -33.03 -28.60
N GLU A 626 12.48 -33.77 -27.71
CA GLU A 626 13.62 -34.64 -28.06
C GLU A 626 13.27 -35.70 -29.12
N ASN A 627 12.03 -36.16 -29.11
CA ASN A 627 11.51 -37.16 -30.05
C ASN A 627 11.03 -36.56 -31.38
N ASP A 628 11.22 -35.26 -31.60
CA ASP A 628 10.80 -34.61 -32.84
C ASP A 628 11.91 -34.61 -33.89
N LYS A 629 11.83 -35.53 -34.85
CA LYS A 629 12.80 -35.67 -35.94
C LYS A 629 12.40 -34.93 -37.21
N ASN A 630 11.52 -33.92 -37.12
CA ASN A 630 11.08 -33.19 -38.30
C ASN A 630 12.27 -32.60 -39.08
N SER A 631 12.36 -32.93 -40.38
CA SER A 631 13.44 -32.50 -41.26
C SER A 631 13.47 -30.99 -41.47
N GLU A 632 12.33 -30.30 -41.31
CA GLU A 632 12.23 -28.84 -41.43
C GLU A 632 13.08 -28.10 -40.39
N PHE A 633 13.43 -28.75 -39.27
CA PHE A 633 14.25 -28.16 -38.21
C PHE A 633 15.77 -28.31 -38.43
N GLN A 634 16.23 -29.07 -39.42
CA GLN A 634 17.65 -29.39 -39.59
C GLN A 634 18.53 -28.16 -39.86
N ASN A 635 17.96 -27.12 -40.47
CA ASN A 635 18.67 -25.89 -40.82
C ASN A 635 18.62 -24.79 -39.74
N TYR A 636 18.01 -25.07 -38.57
CA TYR A 636 17.80 -24.11 -37.50
C TYR A 636 18.41 -24.60 -36.19
N GLN A 637 18.84 -23.66 -35.33
CA GLN A 637 19.25 -24.01 -33.98
C GLN A 637 18.03 -24.51 -33.19
N ALA A 638 18.16 -25.68 -32.56
CA ALA A 638 17.05 -26.34 -31.88
C ALA A 638 17.49 -26.91 -30.53
N LEU A 639 16.92 -26.38 -29.44
CA LEU A 639 17.04 -26.91 -28.09
C LEU A 639 16.03 -28.05 -27.89
N ARG A 640 16.56 -29.26 -27.70
CA ARG A 640 15.78 -30.49 -27.55
C ARG A 640 15.49 -30.76 -26.08
N VAL A 641 14.22 -30.66 -25.70
CA VAL A 641 13.74 -30.88 -24.32
C VAL A 641 12.99 -32.21 -24.19
N PRO A 642 13.04 -32.88 -23.03
CA PRO A 642 12.29 -34.13 -22.80
C PRO A 642 10.79 -33.95 -23.00
N SER A 643 10.15 -34.99 -23.53
CA SER A 643 8.70 -35.04 -23.66
C SER A 643 8.03 -35.44 -22.34
N THR A 644 6.97 -34.75 -21.96
CA THR A 644 6.07 -35.11 -20.86
C THR A 644 4.61 -34.87 -21.29
N VAL A 645 3.67 -35.03 -20.36
CA VAL A 645 2.26 -34.70 -20.54
C VAL A 645 2.13 -33.23 -20.95
N ASP A 646 1.29 -32.94 -21.94
CA ASP A 646 1.06 -31.61 -22.51
C ASP A 646 0.80 -30.52 -21.44
N ALA A 647 0.01 -30.82 -20.41
CA ALA A 647 -0.31 -29.91 -19.32
C ALA A 647 0.91 -29.54 -18.45
N LEU A 648 1.96 -30.37 -18.42
CA LEU A 648 3.19 -30.16 -17.64
C LEU A 648 4.38 -29.73 -18.49
N GLN A 649 4.29 -29.82 -19.82
CA GLN A 649 5.39 -29.50 -20.73
C GLN A 649 5.87 -28.05 -20.58
N ALA A 650 4.97 -27.12 -20.24
CA ALA A 650 5.32 -25.72 -19.96
C ALA A 650 6.30 -25.55 -18.78
N VAL A 651 6.26 -26.44 -17.78
CA VAL A 651 7.21 -26.45 -16.66
C VAL A 651 8.62 -26.84 -17.12
N LEU A 652 8.74 -27.73 -18.10
CA LEU A 652 10.05 -28.09 -18.67
C LEU A 652 10.58 -27.00 -19.60
N ASN A 653 9.70 -26.39 -20.40
CA ASN A 653 10.10 -25.42 -21.43
C ASN A 653 10.51 -24.07 -20.88
N ILE A 654 10.09 -23.71 -19.65
CA ILE A 654 10.52 -22.46 -19.02
C ILE A 654 11.97 -22.52 -18.49
N VAL A 655 12.45 -23.70 -18.08
CA VAL A 655 13.78 -23.85 -17.46
C VAL A 655 14.93 -23.44 -18.40
N PRO A 656 14.97 -23.86 -19.69
CA PRO A 656 15.98 -23.40 -20.62
C PRO A 656 15.97 -21.87 -20.80
N LEU A 657 14.79 -21.26 -20.75
CA LEU A 657 14.60 -19.83 -20.96
C LEU A 657 15.01 -19.03 -19.73
N GLN A 658 14.82 -19.58 -18.52
CA GLN A 658 15.41 -19.03 -17.29
C GLN A 658 16.94 -19.08 -17.34
N ILE A 659 17.53 -20.22 -17.74
CA ILE A 659 18.99 -20.35 -17.93
C ILE A 659 19.49 -19.36 -18.98
N LEU A 660 18.78 -19.21 -20.11
CA LEU A 660 19.10 -18.26 -21.16
C LEU A 660 19.11 -16.83 -20.61
N SER A 661 18.07 -16.43 -19.86
CA SER A 661 17.98 -15.09 -19.26
C SER A 661 19.13 -14.80 -18.29
N TYR A 662 19.55 -15.80 -17.50
CA TYR A 662 20.70 -15.71 -16.61
C TYR A 662 22.00 -15.48 -17.40
N HIS A 663 22.28 -16.32 -18.41
CA HIS A 663 23.51 -16.18 -19.19
C HIS A 663 23.53 -14.87 -20.00
N LEU A 664 22.39 -14.43 -20.55
CA LEU A 664 22.26 -13.13 -21.22
C LEU A 664 22.64 -11.96 -20.29
N ALA A 665 22.26 -12.03 -19.01
CA ALA A 665 22.63 -11.02 -18.03
C ALA A 665 24.13 -11.06 -17.70
N THR A 666 24.70 -12.25 -17.48
CA THR A 666 26.13 -12.40 -17.17
C THR A 666 27.04 -11.93 -18.31
N ILE A 667 26.65 -12.16 -19.57
CA ILE A 667 27.40 -11.70 -20.76
C ILE A 667 27.42 -10.17 -20.84
N LYS A 668 26.36 -9.51 -20.36
CA LYS A 668 26.25 -8.05 -20.29
C LYS A 668 26.84 -7.45 -19.01
N ASP A 669 27.48 -8.25 -18.17
CA ASP A 669 28.01 -7.84 -16.86
C ASP A 669 26.92 -7.23 -15.95
N ILE A 670 25.68 -7.71 -16.07
CA ILE A 670 24.55 -7.33 -15.23
C ILE A 670 24.40 -8.36 -14.12
N ASN A 671 24.23 -7.89 -12.87
CA ASN A 671 23.97 -8.78 -11.74
C ASN A 671 22.51 -9.29 -11.79
N PRO A 672 22.29 -10.60 -11.99
CA PRO A 672 20.94 -11.16 -12.12
C PRO A 672 20.17 -11.24 -10.80
N ASP A 673 20.85 -11.20 -9.65
CA ASP A 673 20.18 -11.24 -8.33
C ASP A 673 19.50 -9.91 -8.00
N ASN A 674 20.03 -8.79 -8.52
CA ASN A 674 19.59 -7.42 -8.19
C ASN A 674 19.42 -6.56 -9.47
N PRO A 675 18.38 -6.82 -10.29
CA PRO A 675 18.09 -6.03 -11.48
C PRO A 675 17.69 -4.59 -11.12
N ARG A 676 18.17 -3.61 -11.88
CA ARG A 676 17.93 -2.18 -11.63
C ARG A 676 16.44 -1.86 -11.54
N ASN A 677 16.08 -0.92 -10.67
CA ASN A 677 14.71 -0.43 -10.45
C ASN A 677 13.72 -1.50 -9.95
N LEU A 678 14.15 -2.72 -9.62
CA LEU A 678 13.27 -3.83 -9.20
C LEU A 678 13.72 -4.45 -7.85
N ALA A 679 12.76 -4.79 -7.00
CA ALA A 679 12.96 -5.55 -5.77
C ALA A 679 11.96 -6.70 -5.72
N SER A 680 12.35 -7.74 -4.98
CA SER A 680 11.58 -8.98 -4.83
C SER A 680 10.13 -8.78 -4.32
N CYS A 681 9.82 -7.67 -3.62
CA CYS A 681 8.45 -7.38 -3.18
C CYS A 681 8.05 -5.90 -3.30
N HIS A 682 6.90 -5.66 -3.95
CA HIS A 682 6.23 -4.37 -4.12
C HIS A 682 5.32 -4.07 -2.92
N PHE A 683 5.84 -3.33 -1.95
CA PHE A 683 5.11 -2.92 -0.74
C PHE A 683 4.97 -1.39 -0.72
N ILE A 684 4.05 -0.84 -1.52
CA ILE A 684 3.81 0.62 -1.58
C ILE A 684 2.31 0.88 -1.39
N ARG A 685 1.88 1.03 -0.14
CA ARG A 685 0.51 1.36 0.25
C ARG A 685 0.20 2.81 -0.12
N PHE A 686 -0.40 3.05 -1.29
CA PHE A 686 -1.22 4.25 -1.53
C PHE A 686 -2.60 3.97 -0.95
N TRP A 687 -2.87 4.50 0.24
CA TRP A 687 -4.21 4.55 0.81
C TRP A 687 -4.81 5.91 0.41
N GLU A 688 -5.56 5.94 -0.69
CA GLU A 688 -6.56 6.97 -0.95
C GLU A 688 -7.93 6.30 -0.93
N LYS A 689 -8.39 5.90 0.26
CA LYS A 689 -9.83 5.76 0.50
C LYS A 689 -10.21 6.82 1.51
N GLY A 690 -11.15 7.68 1.13
CA GLY A 690 -11.74 8.67 2.01
C GLY A 690 -12.28 8.00 3.26
N VAL A 691 -11.63 8.26 4.40
CA VAL A 691 -12.12 7.81 5.70
C VAL A 691 -12.94 8.94 6.30
N GLN A 692 -14.26 8.76 6.32
CA GLN A 692 -15.07 9.34 7.37
C GLN A 692 -14.70 8.65 8.69
N ARG A 693 -14.14 9.40 9.66
CA ARG A 693 -14.61 9.49 11.07
C ARG A 693 -13.56 10.17 11.96
N LEU A 694 -13.90 11.39 12.38
CA LEU A 694 -13.59 11.94 13.71
C LEU A 694 -14.96 12.25 14.32
N GLY A 695 -15.20 11.86 15.58
CA GLY A 695 -16.48 11.96 16.29
C GLY A 695 -17.00 13.38 16.56
N VAL A 696 -16.62 14.35 15.73
CA VAL A 696 -17.15 15.71 15.72
C VAL A 696 -18.33 15.75 14.75
N ALA A 697 -19.54 15.95 15.27
CA ALA A 697 -20.75 16.06 14.46
C ALA A 697 -20.58 17.17 13.41
N ILE A 698 -20.85 16.85 12.14
CA ILE A 698 -20.82 17.82 11.05
C ILE A 698 -22.16 18.56 11.07
N ILE A 699 -22.10 19.87 11.27
CA ILE A 699 -23.26 20.75 11.35
C ILE A 699 -23.63 21.20 9.93
N PRO A 700 -24.83 20.91 9.40
CA PRO A 700 -25.23 21.43 8.10
C PRO A 700 -25.35 22.96 8.16
N ALA A 701 -24.79 23.65 7.17
CA ALA A 701 -24.83 25.11 7.08
C ALA A 701 -25.07 25.60 5.64
N ALA A 702 -25.53 26.84 5.48
CA ALA A 702 -25.71 27.47 4.19
C ALA A 702 -25.14 28.90 4.21
N SER A 703 -24.60 29.35 3.08
CA SER A 703 -24.09 30.72 2.92
C SER A 703 -24.41 31.24 1.53
N ILE A 704 -24.67 32.55 1.43
CA ILE A 704 -25.07 33.20 0.18
C ILE A 704 -24.11 34.33 -0.22
N ILE A 705 -23.58 34.23 -1.43
CA ILE A 705 -22.79 35.27 -2.08
C ILE A 705 -23.76 36.11 -2.90
N VAL A 706 -24.07 37.31 -2.41
CA VAL A 706 -25.00 38.21 -3.10
C VAL A 706 -24.24 39.14 -4.02
N CYS A 707 -24.54 39.05 -5.32
CA CYS A 707 -23.96 39.86 -6.38
C CYS A 707 -24.98 40.85 -6.93
N SER A 708 -24.56 42.11 -7.12
CA SER A 708 -25.35 43.17 -7.77
C SER A 708 -24.49 43.89 -8.81
N PRO A 709 -25.01 44.24 -10.00
CA PRO A 709 -24.22 44.86 -11.06
C PRO A 709 -23.79 46.30 -10.70
N ILE A 710 -22.65 46.74 -11.23
CA ILE A 710 -22.22 48.15 -11.13
C ILE A 710 -22.87 48.94 -12.27
N GLN A 711 -23.71 49.93 -11.94
CA GLN A 711 -24.28 50.83 -12.94
C GLN A 711 -23.16 51.50 -13.76
N GLY A 712 -23.25 51.37 -15.09
CA GLY A 712 -22.28 51.94 -16.04
C GLY A 712 -21.10 51.04 -16.42
N ASP A 713 -20.93 49.88 -15.78
CA ASP A 713 -19.90 48.89 -16.14
C ASP A 713 -20.56 47.54 -16.45
N ALA A 714 -20.59 47.19 -17.74
CA ALA A 714 -21.21 45.96 -18.22
C ALA A 714 -20.51 44.67 -17.74
N LYS A 715 -19.34 44.76 -17.09
CA LYS A 715 -18.55 43.62 -16.60
C LYS A 715 -18.32 43.63 -15.08
N GLY A 716 -18.77 44.66 -14.37
CA GLY A 716 -18.51 44.84 -12.94
C GLY A 716 -19.65 44.38 -12.04
N PHE A 717 -19.33 43.64 -10.97
CA PHE A 717 -20.27 43.27 -9.90
C PHE A 717 -19.76 43.72 -8.52
N ARG A 718 -20.68 44.12 -7.64
CA ARG A 718 -20.44 44.31 -6.20
C ARG A 718 -20.89 43.07 -5.46
N VAL A 719 -20.13 42.68 -4.44
CA VAL A 719 -20.43 41.52 -3.58
C VAL A 719 -20.65 41.99 -2.15
N LEU A 720 -21.74 41.55 -1.52
CA LEU A 720 -22.01 41.85 -0.11
C LEU A 720 -21.14 40.97 0.81
N MET A 721 -20.47 41.60 1.77
CA MET A 721 -19.74 40.91 2.85
C MET A 721 -20.02 41.59 4.19
N LEU A 722 -20.07 40.81 5.26
CA LEU A 722 -20.34 41.23 6.63
C LEU A 722 -19.12 41.05 7.51
N LYS A 723 -18.96 41.92 8.50
CA LYS A 723 -17.92 41.75 9.53
C LYS A 723 -18.50 41.04 10.74
N ARG A 724 -18.04 39.82 11.06
CA ARG A 724 -18.51 39.06 12.24
C ARG A 724 -17.96 39.66 13.55
N ASN A 725 -18.80 39.70 14.58
CA ASN A 725 -18.38 40.10 15.93
C ASN A 725 -17.32 39.14 16.49
N ASN A 726 -16.41 39.62 17.35
CA ASN A 726 -15.22 38.90 17.84
C ASN A 726 -15.48 37.62 18.69
N ARG A 727 -16.73 37.19 18.85
CA ARG A 727 -17.08 35.96 19.57
C ARG A 727 -17.49 34.87 18.56
N GLY A 728 -16.59 33.93 18.30
CA GLY A 728 -16.82 32.77 17.41
C GLY A 728 -15.62 32.44 16.50
N PRO A 729 -15.64 31.30 15.78
CA PRO A 729 -14.53 30.82 14.95
C PRO A 729 -14.15 31.74 13.78
N PHE A 730 -15.01 32.71 13.44
CA PHE A 730 -14.79 33.70 12.38
C PHE A 730 -14.82 35.15 12.89
N GLY A 731 -14.61 35.37 14.20
CA GLY A 731 -14.68 36.70 14.79
C GLY A 731 -13.70 37.70 14.16
N GLY A 732 -14.20 38.87 13.76
CA GLY A 732 -13.41 39.94 13.15
C GLY A 732 -13.17 39.80 11.64
N LEU A 733 -13.54 38.66 11.02
CA LEU A 733 -13.37 38.42 9.58
C LEU A 733 -14.55 38.97 8.76
N MET A 734 -14.26 39.27 7.48
CA MET A 734 -15.29 39.59 6.48
C MET A 734 -15.85 38.29 5.90
N VAL A 735 -17.11 37.95 6.19
CA VAL A 735 -17.76 36.71 5.75
C VAL A 735 -18.95 37.02 4.84
N PHE A 736 -19.41 36.02 4.10
CA PHE A 736 -20.72 36.10 3.45
C PHE A 736 -21.82 35.83 4.48
N PRO A 737 -23.04 36.37 4.28
CA PRO A 737 -24.18 36.01 5.12
C PRO A 737 -24.42 34.50 5.12
N GLY A 738 -24.58 33.90 6.30
CA GLY A 738 -24.76 32.45 6.40
C GLY A 738 -24.59 31.85 7.80
N GLY A 739 -25.23 30.71 8.00
CA GLY A 739 -25.31 30.06 9.30
C GLY A 739 -25.73 28.59 9.21
N ALA A 740 -25.97 27.99 10.39
CA ALA A 740 -26.39 26.60 10.50
C ALA A 740 -27.86 26.46 10.08
N LEU A 741 -28.23 25.28 9.58
CA LEU A 741 -29.64 25.00 9.27
C LEU A 741 -30.44 24.91 10.57
N ASP A 742 -31.60 25.56 10.57
CA ASP A 742 -32.60 25.46 11.64
C ASP A 742 -33.57 24.31 11.31
N PRO A 743 -34.09 23.55 12.29
CA PRO A 743 -35.19 22.60 12.08
C PRO A 743 -36.36 23.16 11.25
N ALA A 744 -36.66 24.45 11.36
CA ALA A 744 -37.71 25.11 10.58
C ALA A 744 -37.43 25.17 9.06
N ASP A 745 -36.15 25.18 8.66
CA ASP A 745 -35.73 25.16 7.25
C ASP A 745 -36.09 23.81 6.58
N HIS A 746 -36.28 22.76 7.39
CA HIS A 746 -36.71 21.43 6.96
C HIS A 746 -38.24 21.21 7.05
N SER A 747 -39.01 22.23 7.43
CA SER A 747 -40.46 22.07 7.64
C SER A 747 -41.15 21.59 6.35
N PRO A 748 -41.96 20.51 6.40
CA PRO A 748 -42.71 20.02 5.24
C PRO A 748 -43.75 21.04 4.75
N GLU A 749 -44.12 22.04 5.56
CA GLU A 749 -45.03 23.11 5.15
C GLU A 749 -44.45 24.00 4.03
N TRP A 750 -43.11 24.05 3.90
CA TRP A 750 -42.49 24.73 2.76
C TRP A 750 -42.88 24.09 1.42
N LEU A 751 -43.22 22.80 1.38
CA LEU A 751 -43.63 22.11 0.15
C LEU A 751 -44.98 22.61 -0.34
N THR A 752 -45.93 22.81 0.57
CA THR A 752 -47.26 23.33 0.25
C THR A 752 -47.22 24.78 -0.23
N ILE A 753 -46.21 25.55 0.22
CA ILE A 753 -46.10 26.99 -0.06
C ILE A 753 -45.23 27.26 -1.31
N LEU A 754 -44.21 26.43 -1.58
CA LEU A 754 -43.22 26.66 -2.65
C LEU A 754 -43.43 25.79 -3.91
N ASP A 755 -44.40 24.87 -3.90
CA ASP A 755 -44.81 24.02 -5.02
C ASP A 755 -43.63 23.30 -5.72
N ASN A 756 -42.71 22.74 -4.91
CA ASN A 756 -41.42 22.18 -5.34
C ASN A 756 -41.19 20.81 -4.68
N PRO A 757 -40.71 19.77 -5.40
CA PRO A 757 -40.47 18.44 -4.81
C PRO A 757 -39.41 18.43 -3.70
N ILE A 758 -39.59 17.53 -2.72
CA ILE A 758 -38.67 17.32 -1.59
C ILE A 758 -37.27 17.00 -2.13
N SER A 759 -36.31 17.88 -1.89
CA SER A 759 -34.89 17.55 -2.04
C SER A 759 -34.12 18.10 -0.84
N LYS A 760 -33.05 17.42 -0.44
CA LYS A 760 -32.14 17.90 0.61
C LYS A 760 -31.67 19.34 0.31
N ALA A 761 -31.55 19.71 -0.97
CA ALA A 761 -31.18 21.05 -1.42
C ALA A 761 -32.22 22.15 -1.10
N LEU A 762 -33.51 21.80 -0.90
CA LEU A 762 -34.56 22.77 -0.57
C LEU A 762 -34.26 23.47 0.77
N ALA A 763 -33.97 22.69 1.81
CA ALA A 763 -33.69 23.22 3.15
C ALA A 763 -32.45 24.11 3.18
N PHE A 764 -31.38 23.73 2.46
CA PHE A 764 -30.17 24.57 2.35
C PHE A 764 -30.43 25.89 1.61
N LYS A 765 -31.32 25.91 0.61
CA LYS A 765 -31.70 27.16 -0.08
C LYS A 765 -32.58 28.05 0.78
N VAL A 766 -33.52 27.50 1.53
CA VAL A 766 -34.36 28.24 2.48
C VAL A 766 -33.47 28.85 3.57
N ALA A 767 -32.57 28.04 4.15
CA ALA A 767 -31.61 28.50 5.15
C ALA A 767 -30.72 29.63 4.62
N ALA A 768 -30.22 29.53 3.38
CA ALA A 768 -29.41 30.61 2.78
C ALA A 768 -30.17 31.94 2.70
N ILE A 769 -31.48 31.92 2.40
CA ILE A 769 -32.32 33.13 2.32
C ILE A 769 -32.67 33.63 3.72
N ARG A 770 -32.99 32.72 4.66
CA ARG A 770 -33.24 33.05 6.07
C ARG A 770 -32.07 33.82 6.66
N GLU A 771 -30.86 33.25 6.55
CA GLU A 771 -29.61 33.82 7.05
C GLU A 771 -29.31 35.19 6.43
N ALA A 772 -29.55 35.35 5.11
CA ALA A 772 -29.40 36.65 4.45
C ALA A 772 -30.39 37.70 4.98
N PHE A 773 -31.62 37.29 5.25
CA PHE A 773 -32.66 38.18 5.77
C PHE A 773 -32.41 38.56 7.22
N GLU A 774 -32.07 37.62 8.10
CA GLU A 774 -31.79 37.90 9.50
C GLU A 774 -30.49 38.71 9.70
N GLU A 775 -29.41 38.39 8.98
CA GLU A 775 -28.12 39.05 9.18
C GLU A 775 -28.06 40.41 8.49
N CYS A 776 -28.79 40.62 7.39
CA CYS A 776 -28.66 41.81 6.53
C CYS A 776 -29.97 42.51 6.15
N GLY A 777 -31.13 41.88 6.36
CA GLY A 777 -32.41 42.38 5.85
C GLY A 777 -32.55 42.29 4.33
N LEU A 778 -31.82 41.39 3.67
CA LEU A 778 -31.87 41.24 2.22
C LEU A 778 -33.20 40.67 1.74
N ASN A 779 -33.80 41.31 0.75
CA ASN A 779 -35.08 40.90 0.17
C ASN A 779 -34.88 39.88 -0.96
N VAL A 780 -34.87 38.60 -0.61
CA VAL A 780 -34.76 37.47 -1.57
C VAL A 780 -36.06 36.65 -1.55
N PHE A 781 -37.20 37.35 -1.58
CA PHE A 781 -38.54 36.77 -1.55
C PHE A 781 -39.31 37.03 -2.85
N LYS A 782 -40.35 36.23 -3.10
CA LYS A 782 -41.27 36.36 -4.24
C LYS A 782 -42.72 36.30 -3.73
N PRO A 783 -43.58 37.29 -4.04
CA PRO A 783 -43.18 38.63 -4.52
C PRO A 783 -42.26 39.32 -3.49
N ASP A 784 -41.45 40.30 -3.92
CA ASP A 784 -40.53 41.00 -3.02
C ASP A 784 -41.31 41.60 -1.83
N LEU A 785 -40.73 41.52 -0.62
CA LEU A 785 -41.36 42.02 0.61
C LEU A 785 -41.50 43.55 0.56
N LYS A 786 -42.73 44.07 0.49
CA LYS A 786 -43.04 45.51 0.42
C LYS A 786 -43.63 46.03 1.74
N LEU A 787 -42.88 45.88 2.84
CA LEU A 787 -43.28 46.37 4.16
C LEU A 787 -42.51 47.66 4.53
N PRO A 788 -43.05 48.52 5.41
CA PRO A 788 -42.31 49.64 5.98
C PRO A 788 -41.01 49.17 6.65
N VAL A 789 -39.95 49.99 6.60
CA VAL A 789 -38.62 49.65 7.15
C VAL A 789 -38.68 49.21 8.63
N ASN A 790 -39.56 49.82 9.41
CA ASN A 790 -39.75 49.47 10.83
C ASN A 790 -40.34 48.07 11.02
N GLU A 791 -41.26 47.64 10.17
CA GLU A 791 -41.85 46.30 10.22
C GLU A 791 -40.86 45.25 9.71
N ILE A 792 -40.07 45.56 8.67
CA ILE A 792 -38.98 44.69 8.21
C ILE A 792 -37.95 44.49 9.33
N ALA A 793 -37.61 45.55 10.06
CA ALA A 793 -36.68 45.44 11.20
C ALA A 793 -37.24 44.57 12.33
N GLN A 794 -38.56 44.63 12.60
CA GLN A 794 -39.23 43.77 13.58
C GLN A 794 -39.24 42.31 13.15
N TRP A 795 -39.58 42.02 11.89
CA TRP A 795 -39.54 40.67 11.34
C TRP A 795 -38.12 40.11 11.32
N ARG A 796 -37.14 40.91 10.89
CA ARG A 796 -35.73 40.53 10.90
C ARG A 796 -35.26 40.11 12.29
N LYS A 797 -35.60 40.91 13.32
CA LYS A 797 -35.26 40.57 14.70
C LYS A 797 -35.97 39.30 15.16
N SER A 798 -37.25 39.14 14.82
CA SER A 798 -38.04 37.97 15.18
C SER A 798 -37.51 36.68 14.52
N VAL A 799 -37.07 36.74 13.27
CA VAL A 799 -36.46 35.61 12.55
C VAL A 799 -35.07 35.28 13.10
N HIS A 800 -34.29 36.30 13.48
CA HIS A 800 -32.99 36.09 14.13
C HIS A 800 -33.12 35.40 15.49
N ASP A 801 -34.16 35.74 16.26
CA ASP A 801 -34.42 35.14 17.58
C ASP A 801 -35.02 33.73 17.45
N ASP A 802 -35.84 33.46 16.41
CA ASP A 802 -36.50 32.17 16.15
C ASP A 802 -36.73 31.93 14.64
N GLY A 803 -36.02 30.95 14.07
CA GLY A 803 -36.07 30.63 12.63
C GLY A 803 -37.45 30.21 12.13
N THR A 804 -38.34 29.73 13.01
CA THR A 804 -39.73 29.39 12.64
C THR A 804 -40.55 30.61 12.22
N LYS A 805 -40.17 31.81 12.66
CA LYS A 805 -40.84 33.08 12.32
C LYS A 805 -40.75 33.44 10.85
N LEU A 806 -39.81 32.86 10.09
CA LEU A 806 -39.75 33.07 8.64
C LEU A 806 -40.96 32.43 7.94
N LEU A 807 -41.37 31.26 8.40
CA LEU A 807 -42.53 30.54 7.87
C LEU A 807 -43.84 31.28 8.24
N GLU A 808 -43.92 31.82 9.45
CA GLU A 808 -45.03 32.67 9.91
C GLU A 808 -45.13 33.97 9.08
N MET A 809 -43.98 34.61 8.81
CA MET A 809 -43.90 35.78 7.94
C MET A 809 -44.39 35.44 6.53
N ALA A 810 -43.96 34.30 5.97
CA ALA A 810 -44.38 33.87 4.64
C ALA A 810 -45.90 33.65 4.55
N LYS A 811 -46.51 33.04 5.58
CA LYS A 811 -47.96 32.86 5.66
C LYS A 811 -48.73 34.18 5.81
N THR A 812 -48.20 35.11 6.60
CA THR A 812 -48.88 36.37 6.92
C THR A 812 -48.80 37.39 5.79
N THR A 813 -47.66 37.44 5.10
CA THR A 813 -47.38 38.43 4.04
C THR A 813 -47.65 37.92 2.64
N GLY A 814 -47.72 36.59 2.45
CA GLY A 814 -47.78 35.94 1.14
C GLY A 814 -46.44 35.96 0.37
N CYS A 815 -45.36 36.45 0.98
CA CYS A 815 -44.02 36.50 0.39
C CYS A 815 -43.24 35.23 0.73
N VAL A 816 -42.81 34.46 -0.27
CA VAL A 816 -42.10 33.18 -0.07
C VAL A 816 -40.64 33.28 -0.53
N PRO A 817 -39.69 32.52 0.02
CA PRO A 817 -38.29 32.57 -0.43
C PRO A 817 -38.12 32.29 -1.94
N ASP A 818 -37.44 33.16 -2.69
CA ASP A 818 -37.24 33.00 -4.14
C ASP A 818 -36.06 32.07 -4.45
N LEU A 819 -36.30 30.77 -4.40
CA LEU A 819 -35.29 29.73 -4.61
C LEU A 819 -34.66 29.73 -6.01
N ASN A 820 -35.30 30.36 -6.99
CA ASN A 820 -34.82 30.45 -8.37
C ASN A 820 -33.74 31.52 -8.55
N ARG A 821 -33.61 32.45 -7.60
CA ARG A 821 -32.51 33.44 -7.56
C ARG A 821 -31.19 32.85 -7.06
N LEU A 822 -31.20 31.61 -6.56
CA LEU A 822 -30.01 30.94 -6.02
C LEU A 822 -29.46 29.87 -6.97
N GLY A 823 -28.21 30.06 -7.39
CA GLY A 823 -27.38 29.02 -8.01
C GLY A 823 -26.44 28.39 -6.98
N LEU A 824 -26.33 27.06 -6.94
CA LEU A 824 -25.32 26.40 -6.12
C LEU A 824 -23.93 26.65 -6.71
N TYR A 825 -23.01 27.21 -5.92
CA TYR A 825 -21.64 27.48 -6.31
C TYR A 825 -20.69 26.37 -5.87
N SER A 826 -20.75 25.99 -4.60
CA SER A 826 -19.92 24.91 -4.05
C SER A 826 -20.53 24.31 -2.79
N ASN A 827 -20.11 23.10 -2.45
CA ASN A 827 -20.27 22.52 -1.12
C ASN A 827 -18.87 22.35 -0.54
N TRP A 828 -18.68 22.76 0.72
CA TRP A 828 -17.44 22.55 1.43
C TRP A 828 -17.67 22.05 2.85
N ILE A 829 -16.98 20.97 3.20
CA ILE A 829 -16.96 20.44 4.57
C ILE A 829 -15.71 20.94 5.27
N THR A 830 -15.87 21.54 6.44
CA THR A 830 -14.73 22.01 7.25
C THR A 830 -13.72 20.86 7.51
N PRO A 831 -12.41 21.10 7.33
CA PRO A 831 -11.37 20.11 7.53
C PRO A 831 -11.46 19.44 8.90
N ALA A 832 -11.02 18.18 8.98
CA ALA A 832 -11.14 17.38 10.19
C ALA A 832 -10.27 17.87 11.37
N VAL A 833 -9.38 18.83 11.10
CA VAL A 833 -8.48 19.48 12.09
C VAL A 833 -9.21 20.51 12.97
N GLU A 834 -10.37 21.00 12.52
CA GLU A 834 -11.10 22.05 13.22
C GLU A 834 -12.05 21.50 14.29
N SER A 835 -12.12 22.18 15.44
CA SER A 835 -12.94 21.79 16.60
C SER A 835 -14.45 21.85 16.36
N LYS A 836 -14.90 22.63 15.37
CA LYS A 836 -16.29 22.68 14.89
C LYS A 836 -16.29 22.47 13.39
N ARG A 837 -17.15 21.58 12.91
CA ARG A 837 -17.21 21.21 11.50
C ARG A 837 -18.56 21.53 10.90
N PHE A 838 -18.56 22.17 9.74
CA PHE A 838 -19.76 22.51 8.99
C PHE A 838 -19.75 21.85 7.61
N ASP A 839 -20.89 21.35 7.16
CA ASP A 839 -21.18 20.98 5.76
C ASP A 839 -21.88 22.20 5.13
N THR A 840 -21.09 23.15 4.64
CA THR A 840 -21.59 24.45 4.18
C THR A 840 -21.86 24.43 2.69
N TRP A 841 -23.11 24.71 2.31
CA TRP A 841 -23.53 24.91 0.93
C TRP A 841 -23.46 26.39 0.58
N PHE A 842 -22.61 26.74 -0.38
CA PHE A 842 -22.44 28.09 -0.88
C PHE A 842 -23.32 28.32 -2.09
N TYR A 843 -24.24 29.27 -1.99
CA TYR A 843 -25.08 29.74 -3.09
C TYR A 843 -24.62 31.09 -3.60
N VAL A 844 -24.81 31.35 -4.88
CA VAL A 844 -24.71 32.69 -5.47
C VAL A 844 -26.12 33.17 -5.75
N GLY A 845 -26.45 34.31 -5.14
CA GLY A 845 -27.72 35.00 -5.32
C GLY A 845 -27.53 36.27 -6.12
N TYR A 846 -28.49 36.57 -7.01
CA TYR A 846 -28.51 37.82 -7.77
C TYR A 846 -29.61 38.76 -7.26
N ILE A 847 -29.27 40.04 -7.09
CA ILE A 847 -30.22 41.10 -6.80
C ILE A 847 -29.94 42.29 -7.73
N GLU A 848 -30.96 42.77 -8.43
CA GLU A 848 -30.86 43.88 -9.40
C GLU A 848 -30.34 45.16 -8.73
N GLU A 849 -30.70 45.39 -7.45
CA GLU A 849 -30.30 46.58 -6.71
C GLU A 849 -30.10 46.25 -5.21
N LEU A 850 -28.95 46.59 -4.63
CA LEU A 850 -28.66 46.45 -3.19
C LEU A 850 -29.37 47.52 -2.33
N SER A 851 -30.54 48.00 -2.78
CA SER A 851 -31.22 49.18 -2.23
C SER A 851 -31.92 48.87 -0.89
N ALA A 852 -31.19 49.07 0.21
CA ALA A 852 -31.80 49.37 1.50
C ALA A 852 -32.47 50.77 1.55
N LEU A 853 -32.38 51.60 0.50
CA LEU A 853 -32.77 53.02 0.55
C LEU A 853 -33.31 53.55 -0.80
N GLY A 854 -34.37 52.92 -1.33
CA GLY A 854 -35.32 53.46 -2.32
C GLY A 854 -34.78 54.31 -3.48
N TYR A 855 -34.57 53.70 -4.64
CA TYR A 855 -34.66 54.35 -5.96
C TYR A 855 -35.22 53.33 -6.98
N LYS A 856 -35.90 53.80 -8.04
CA LYS A 856 -36.51 52.98 -9.11
C LYS A 856 -35.64 53.06 -10.37
N HIS A 857 -35.44 51.95 -11.10
CA HIS A 857 -35.71 51.80 -12.55
C HIS A 857 -35.16 50.46 -13.15
N ASN A 858 -36.08 49.73 -13.79
CA ASN A 858 -36.10 48.67 -14.82
C ASN A 858 -34.86 47.87 -15.31
N HIS A 859 -35.02 46.54 -15.18
CA HIS A 859 -34.87 45.41 -16.13
C HIS A 859 -33.51 45.10 -16.78
N LEU A 860 -32.92 43.94 -16.41
CA LEU A 860 -32.02 43.21 -17.31
C LEU A 860 -32.05 41.66 -17.17
N ASN A 861 -32.55 41.04 -18.24
CA ASN A 861 -32.49 39.66 -18.77
C ASN A 861 -31.82 38.50 -17.97
N LEU A 862 -32.65 37.61 -17.39
CA LEU A 862 -32.33 36.32 -16.75
C LEU A 862 -31.48 35.34 -17.60
N GLN A 863 -31.49 35.47 -18.93
CA GLN A 863 -30.79 34.57 -19.83
C GLN A 863 -29.26 34.73 -19.76
N LYS A 864 -28.76 35.97 -19.60
CA LYS A 864 -27.32 36.27 -19.46
C LYS A 864 -26.73 35.81 -18.12
N PHE A 865 -27.55 35.76 -17.06
CA PHE A 865 -27.12 35.25 -15.76
C PHE A 865 -26.92 33.73 -15.78
N ARG A 866 -27.80 32.99 -16.49
CA ARG A 866 -27.62 31.54 -16.71
C ARG A 866 -26.35 31.26 -17.52
N GLU A 867 -26.03 32.08 -18.51
CA GLU A 867 -24.77 31.98 -19.28
C GLU A 867 -23.54 32.31 -18.42
N PHE A 868 -23.62 33.30 -17.51
CA PHE A 868 -22.55 33.60 -16.55
C PHE A 868 -22.29 32.43 -15.58
N VAL A 869 -23.34 31.83 -15.02
CA VAL A 869 -23.24 30.66 -14.13
C VAL A 869 -22.73 29.42 -14.89
N ALA A 870 -23.18 29.21 -16.12
CA ALA A 870 -22.69 28.12 -16.98
C ALA A 870 -21.22 28.32 -17.39
N GLY A 871 -20.81 29.57 -17.66
CA GLY A 871 -19.42 29.94 -17.92
C GLY A 871 -18.50 29.61 -16.73
N PHE A 872 -18.96 29.87 -15.50
CA PHE A 872 -18.28 29.48 -14.26
C PHE A 872 -18.17 27.97 -14.06
N GLN A 873 -19.17 27.18 -14.51
CA GLN A 873 -19.14 25.71 -14.43
C GLN A 873 -18.27 25.06 -15.51
N SER A 874 -18.11 25.70 -16.67
CA SER A 874 -17.30 25.17 -17.78
C SER A 874 -15.79 25.35 -17.60
N ALA A 875 -15.38 26.39 -16.86
CA ALA A 875 -13.98 26.63 -16.51
C ALA A 875 -13.65 25.90 -15.20
N TYR A 876 -12.99 24.74 -15.32
CA TYR A 876 -12.29 23.93 -14.30
C TYR A 876 -12.87 22.53 -13.98
N ARG A 877 -12.44 21.56 -14.79
CA ARG A 877 -11.87 20.29 -14.29
C ARG A 877 -10.45 20.57 -13.73
N VAL A 878 -10.32 21.16 -12.54
CA VAL A 878 -9.09 21.07 -11.71
C VAL A 878 -9.48 21.18 -10.23
N PRO A 879 -9.13 20.20 -9.37
CA PRO A 879 -9.31 20.33 -7.93
C PRO A 879 -8.12 21.06 -7.33
N ARG A 880 -8.29 22.36 -7.00
CA ARG A 880 -7.56 23.14 -5.97
C ARG A 880 -7.67 24.64 -6.28
N LEU A 881 -8.62 25.32 -5.65
CA LEU A 881 -8.48 26.75 -5.36
C LEU A 881 -8.55 26.93 -3.84
N PHE A 882 -7.41 27.23 -3.23
CA PHE A 882 -7.29 27.68 -1.85
C PHE A 882 -7.90 29.09 -1.73
N LEU A 883 -8.98 29.24 -0.96
CA LEU A 883 -9.46 30.54 -0.50
C LEU A 883 -8.82 30.81 0.87
N THR A 884 -7.59 31.31 0.85
CA THR A 884 -6.90 31.81 2.04
C THR A 884 -7.54 33.15 2.44
N MET A 885 -8.44 33.13 3.42
CA MET A 885 -8.90 34.35 4.09
C MET A 885 -7.80 34.88 5.00
N GLY A 886 -6.99 35.80 4.47
CA GLY A 886 -5.87 36.43 5.16
C GLY A 886 -6.32 37.45 6.21
N LEU A 887 -5.93 37.19 7.46
CA LEU A 887 -5.75 38.14 8.55
C LEU A 887 -5.00 39.39 8.07
N LEU A 888 -5.61 40.57 8.21
CA LEU A 888 -4.90 41.85 8.19
C LEU A 888 -5.30 42.67 9.42
N GLY A 889 -4.61 42.40 10.53
CA GLY A 889 -4.37 43.38 11.60
C GLY A 889 -3.14 44.21 11.22
N GLY A 890 -3.23 45.53 11.41
CA GLY A 890 -2.44 46.52 10.70
C GLY A 890 -0.92 46.48 10.88
N LYS A 891 -0.21 46.67 9.77
CA LYS A 891 0.99 47.51 9.61
C LYS A 891 1.18 47.80 8.11
N ARG A 892 1.35 49.07 7.75
CA ARG A 892 1.58 49.54 6.37
C ARG A 892 2.79 48.82 5.77
N TYR A 893 2.58 48.03 4.73
CA TYR A 893 3.64 47.62 3.81
C TYR A 893 3.32 48.14 2.42
N SER A 894 4.09 49.14 1.99
CA SER A 894 4.23 49.54 0.59
C SER A 894 4.93 48.42 -0.17
N GLY A 895 4.15 47.49 -0.72
CA GLY A 895 4.66 46.39 -1.53
C GLY A 895 3.52 45.76 -2.33
N ARG A 896 3.67 45.70 -3.65
CA ARG A 896 2.66 45.24 -4.62
C ARG A 896 2.07 43.88 -4.23
N CYS A 897 0.78 43.81 -3.94
CA CYS A 897 0.04 42.58 -3.64
C CYS A 897 -0.53 41.93 -4.93
N PRO A 898 -0.21 40.66 -5.25
CA PRO A 898 -0.55 40.03 -6.53
C PRO A 898 -1.92 39.30 -6.53
N VAL A 899 -2.97 39.92 -5.97
CA VAL A 899 -4.36 39.39 -6.04
C VAL A 899 -5.23 40.17 -7.03
N SER A 900 -4.89 41.42 -7.36
CA SER A 900 -5.65 42.21 -8.33
C SER A 900 -5.45 41.80 -9.80
N LYS A 901 -4.35 41.10 -10.13
CA LYS A 901 -4.06 40.69 -11.52
C LYS A 901 -4.80 39.42 -11.97
N LYS A 902 -5.17 38.50 -11.07
CA LYS A 902 -5.82 37.23 -11.48
C LYS A 902 -7.35 37.35 -11.63
N LEU A 903 -8.00 38.21 -10.86
CA LEU A 903 -9.42 38.55 -11.10
C LEU A 903 -9.57 39.37 -12.39
N ASN A 904 -8.67 40.32 -12.66
CA ASN A 904 -8.67 41.07 -13.92
C ASN A 904 -8.33 40.18 -15.12
N ASN A 905 -7.37 39.25 -15.01
CA ASN A 905 -6.99 38.38 -16.14
C ASN A 905 -8.10 37.40 -16.56
N MET A 906 -9.04 37.02 -15.69
CA MET A 906 -10.20 36.22 -16.10
C MET A 906 -11.25 37.03 -16.86
N LEU A 907 -11.37 38.34 -16.58
CA LEU A 907 -12.27 39.24 -17.31
C LEU A 907 -11.70 39.65 -18.69
N THR A 908 -10.38 39.52 -18.89
CA THR A 908 -9.71 39.78 -20.18
C THR A 908 -9.72 38.58 -21.13
N ILE A 909 -9.76 37.34 -20.63
CA ILE A 909 -9.72 36.11 -21.47
C ILE A 909 -10.99 35.93 -22.32
N PHE A 910 -12.11 36.58 -21.95
CA PHE A 910 -13.34 36.62 -22.77
C PHE A 910 -13.37 37.75 -23.83
N SER A 911 -12.29 38.52 -24.03
CA SER A 911 -12.22 39.52 -25.11
C SER A 911 -11.61 39.01 -26.43
N ALA A 912 -11.31 37.71 -26.55
CA ALA A 912 -10.63 37.15 -27.73
C ALA A 912 -11.40 36.02 -28.45
N ALA A 913 -12.64 35.74 -28.07
CA ALA A 913 -13.48 34.73 -28.72
C ALA A 913 -14.90 35.27 -28.92
N ASN A 914 -15.07 36.21 -29.85
CA ASN A 914 -16.36 36.56 -30.46
C ASN A 914 -16.14 37.33 -31.78
N THR A 915 -15.33 36.76 -32.65
CA THR A 915 -15.46 36.93 -34.09
C THR A 915 -16.19 35.71 -34.64
N SER A 916 -17.27 35.94 -35.37
CA SER A 916 -18.19 34.99 -36.03
C SER A 916 -19.24 34.26 -35.16
N LEU A 917 -20.35 34.95 -34.88
CA LEU A 917 -21.74 34.65 -35.33
C LEU A 917 -22.75 35.46 -34.52
#